data_AF-A0A9Q0X9K1-F1
#
_entry.id   AF-A0A9Q0X9K1-F1
#
_cell.length_a   1.000
_cell.length_b   1.000
_cell.length_c   1.000
_cell.angle_alpha   90.00
_cell.angle_beta   90.00
_cell.angle_gamma   90.00
#
_symmetry.space_group_name_H-M   'P 1'
#
loop_
_entity.id
_entity.type
_entity.pdbx_description
1 polymer ?
#
loop_
_entity_poly.entity_id
_entity_poly.type
_entity_poly.pdbx_seq_one_letter_code
_entity_poly.pdbx_strand_id
1 'polypeptide(L)'
;MNAGVLPSHIAERLAFYEQLKGAAEVRRAERAHREKRPIRISLRDGREVEGEAWTTTPFQVALRISPSLARDTVTSRVNGALHDLDRPLEGDATLELLGFDSPDGKALFWHSSAHILGAAAECFYPMARLCHGPSTENGFFYDMYLDEQRTVSGKDLPALEEICWAMVEENLPFERLEVSQEDLRQLFKHNKFKLRIIEEKVTSPTATVYRHTGEIRALKLIKNSSAFWGGDPAQEPLQRVYGISFPSPQRLAEWERAQEEATRRDHRRIGTGQELFFFHELSPGSCFFLPRGAHVYTALTDFIKSEYRKRGFSEVITPNIFNAKLWETSGHWEHFGENMFSFRVEDETLALKPMNCPAHCLMFSHRPRSWRELPLRLADFGVLHRNEPSGSLSGLTRVCAASNRTMPTSSAGWIRPAALTATPHCCVALGSDLLGIEQAPLPPALAPRGRRPSCNNGLLCTTREAPLYKLDEFPPAQPTFDNLGNICAEERKKFSYGPWNLPQTGFSHLSRQGDALNALEAGLGPCCQLPTDEEKLPCCAEAWSNALGRFCEAEFSTKTRPYPCCLLEGETWETCFLREAPASSYGSLRAQPSPGESPGACTDPSGCTATVPASPWAALSISFPPGEPTDANILNICQLSKFRPRYPARRLEQSSFGWLVPQARAVNRVEKAFKKCCRAKDVACARKGWETTLMQYCKQEFSVKTRPHMCCKEKHPEDRLGCFASQAPYPGYDKKITSVDLAHLTPALLDALCGPVTLPSKQKDIPTLVQNITEPCCPLQGEQRTQCAQETKSQFITNLCSSQKNTWKDPKKCCAQESGPARHHCFDLNYLSSVPFATVEQIAPSAEPTV
;
A
#
# COMPACT_ATOMS: atom_id res chain seq x y z
N MET A 1 -5.67 22.11 31.32
CA MET A 1 -7.10 21.76 31.24
C MET A 1 -7.94 23.01 31.43
N ASN A 2 -8.85 23.33 30.49
CA ASN A 2 -9.99 24.18 30.84
C ASN A 2 -10.79 23.38 31.87
N ALA A 3 -10.94 23.93 33.07
CA ALA A 3 -11.64 23.31 34.18
C ALA A 3 -13.13 23.16 33.86
N GLY A 4 -13.48 22.11 33.11
CA GLY A 4 -14.82 21.55 33.15
C GLY A 4 -15.01 20.92 34.53
N VAL A 5 -16.00 21.39 35.27
CA VAL A 5 -16.34 20.87 36.60
C VAL A 5 -16.54 19.35 36.49
N LEU A 6 -15.72 18.57 37.21
CA LEU A 6 -15.90 17.12 37.33
C LEU A 6 -17.36 16.83 37.73
N PRO A 7 -18.03 15.85 37.10
CA PRO A 7 -19.38 15.45 37.51
C PRO A 7 -19.45 15.20 39.02
N SER A 8 -20.51 15.67 39.67
CA SER A 8 -20.65 15.65 41.14
C SER A 8 -20.43 14.26 41.76
N HIS A 9 -20.93 13.22 41.11
CA HIS A 9 -20.76 11.84 41.54
C HIS A 9 -19.31 11.35 41.50
N ILE A 10 -18.48 11.85 40.57
CA ILE A 10 -17.05 11.54 40.51
C ILE A 10 -16.32 12.26 41.64
N ALA A 11 -16.66 13.52 41.91
CA ALA A 11 -16.09 14.28 43.02
C ALA A 11 -16.41 13.62 44.38
N GLU A 12 -17.66 13.19 44.60
CA GLU A 12 -18.06 12.43 45.79
C GLU A 12 -17.29 11.11 45.93
N ARG A 13 -17.15 10.35 44.83
CA ARG A 13 -16.39 9.09 44.79
C ARG A 13 -14.93 9.32 45.17
N LEU A 14 -14.30 10.35 44.62
CA LEU A 14 -12.90 10.69 44.90
C LEU A 14 -12.70 11.12 46.36
N ALA A 15 -13.59 11.95 46.91
CA ALA A 15 -13.51 12.36 48.30
C ALA A 15 -13.61 11.16 49.27
N PHE A 16 -14.52 10.22 49.00
CA PHE A 16 -14.64 9.00 49.80
C PHE A 16 -13.44 8.06 49.63
N TYR A 17 -12.89 7.97 48.41
CA TYR A 17 -11.66 7.21 48.14
C TYR A 17 -10.47 7.74 48.96
N GLU A 18 -10.25 9.06 49.00
CA GLU A 18 -9.16 9.68 49.77
C GLU A 18 -9.31 9.41 51.28
N GLN A 19 -10.54 9.41 51.81
CA GLN A 19 -10.80 9.05 53.21
C GLN A 19 -10.38 7.60 53.52
N LEU A 20 -10.78 6.64 52.67
CA LEU A 20 -10.42 5.23 52.84
C LEU A 20 -8.92 5.00 52.69
N LYS A 21 -8.29 5.72 51.74
CA LYS A 21 -6.85 5.67 51.49
C LYS A 21 -6.06 6.14 52.70
N GLY A 22 -6.40 7.30 53.28
CA GLY A 22 -5.72 7.80 54.48
C GLY A 22 -5.78 6.80 55.64
N ALA A 23 -6.94 6.16 55.86
CA ALA A 23 -7.07 5.12 56.87
C ALA A 23 -6.23 3.87 56.55
N ALA A 24 -6.11 3.48 55.28
CA ALA A 24 -5.31 2.33 54.86
C ALA A 24 -3.81 2.59 54.95
N GLU A 25 -3.35 3.80 54.62
CA GLU A 25 -1.94 4.20 54.74
C GLU A 25 -1.46 4.15 56.19
N VAL A 26 -2.28 4.64 57.14
CA VAL A 26 -2.01 4.53 58.58
C VAL A 26 -1.85 3.07 59.00
N ARG A 27 -2.82 2.21 58.64
CA ARG A 27 -2.75 0.77 58.94
C ARG A 27 -1.52 0.09 58.33
N ARG A 28 -1.14 0.49 57.11
CA ARG A 28 0.03 -0.05 56.40
C ARG A 28 1.33 0.38 57.09
N ALA A 29 1.44 1.65 57.49
CA ALA A 29 2.59 2.18 58.21
C ALA A 29 2.77 1.52 59.59
N GLU A 30 1.67 1.35 60.34
CA GLU A 30 1.68 0.63 61.62
C GLU A 30 2.14 -0.83 61.45
N ARG A 31 1.61 -1.53 60.43
CA ARG A 31 2.02 -2.90 60.14
C ARG A 31 3.50 -2.97 59.73
N ALA A 32 3.94 -2.06 58.86
CA ALA A 32 5.33 -1.99 58.42
C ALA A 32 6.29 -1.74 59.58
N HIS A 33 5.89 -0.93 60.58
CA HIS A 33 6.68 -0.72 61.78
C HIS A 33 6.72 -1.97 62.68
N ARG A 34 5.56 -2.61 62.91
CA ARG A 34 5.41 -3.76 63.82
C ARG A 34 6.07 -5.03 63.30
N GLU A 35 6.02 -5.28 62.00
CA GLU A 35 6.44 -6.54 61.38
C GLU A 35 7.75 -6.40 60.59
N LYS A 36 8.50 -5.33 60.85
CA LYS A 36 9.78 -5.05 60.23
C LYS A 36 10.81 -6.12 60.59
N ARG A 37 11.32 -6.84 59.59
CA ARG A 37 12.40 -7.84 59.75
C ARG A 37 13.23 -7.95 58.46
N PRO A 38 14.50 -8.35 58.51
CA PRO A 38 15.29 -8.61 57.31
C PRO A 38 14.70 -9.78 56.51
N ILE A 39 14.74 -9.67 55.18
CA ILE A 39 14.28 -10.69 54.23
C ILE A 39 15.28 -10.88 53.09
N ARG A 40 15.32 -12.08 52.51
CA ARG A 40 16.13 -12.42 51.34
C ARG A 40 15.28 -12.50 50.09
N ILE A 41 15.74 -11.83 49.03
CA ILE A 41 15.04 -11.74 47.75
C ILE A 41 15.90 -12.38 46.67
N SER A 42 15.46 -13.51 46.14
CA SER A 42 16.18 -14.27 45.11
C SER A 42 15.71 -13.87 43.71
N LEU A 43 16.64 -13.48 42.83
CA LEU A 43 16.37 -13.13 41.43
C LEU A 43 16.59 -14.33 40.50
N ARG A 44 16.00 -14.28 39.30
CA ARG A 44 16.12 -15.35 38.29
C ARG A 44 17.55 -15.69 37.86
N ASP A 45 18.46 -14.73 37.96
CA ASP A 45 19.86 -14.89 37.60
C ASP A 45 20.72 -15.45 38.74
N GLY A 46 20.10 -15.86 39.84
CA GLY A 46 20.77 -16.41 41.02
C GLY A 46 21.33 -15.35 41.97
N ARG A 47 21.17 -14.06 41.68
CA ARG A 47 21.56 -13.00 42.62
C ARG A 47 20.57 -12.93 43.79
N GLU A 48 21.10 -12.71 44.99
CA GLU A 48 20.32 -12.42 46.18
C GLU A 48 20.42 -10.94 46.54
N VAL A 49 19.29 -10.34 46.92
CA VAL A 49 19.20 -8.95 47.38
C VAL A 49 18.60 -8.94 48.78
N GLU A 50 19.22 -8.21 49.70
CA GLU A 50 18.68 -8.02 51.04
C GLU A 50 17.59 -6.93 51.04
N GLY A 51 16.51 -7.20 51.76
CA GLY A 51 15.40 -6.27 51.94
C GLY A 51 14.87 -6.28 53.37
N GLU A 52 13.86 -5.45 53.60
CA GLU A 52 13.09 -5.38 54.84
C GLU A 52 11.63 -5.70 54.55
N ALA A 53 11.06 -6.64 55.31
CA ALA A 53 9.65 -7.00 55.22
C ALA A 53 8.74 -5.78 55.40
N TRP A 54 7.65 -5.74 54.64
CA TRP A 54 6.65 -4.67 54.61
C TRP A 54 7.17 -3.28 54.22
N THR A 55 8.46 -3.17 53.85
CA THR A 55 9.11 -1.90 53.46
C THR A 55 9.68 -1.98 52.05
N THR A 56 10.39 -3.07 51.72
CA THR A 56 11.02 -3.26 50.41
C THR A 56 9.98 -3.67 49.37
N THR A 57 9.93 -2.96 48.24
CA THR A 57 9.03 -3.26 47.11
C THR A 57 9.80 -3.81 45.90
N PRO A 58 9.15 -4.56 44.99
CA PRO A 58 9.75 -4.95 43.72
C PRO A 58 10.33 -3.77 42.93
N PHE A 59 9.66 -2.60 42.94
CA PHE A 59 10.15 -1.39 42.31
C PHE A 59 11.50 -0.93 42.88
N GLN A 60 11.64 -0.92 44.21
CA GLN A 60 12.89 -0.56 44.89
C GLN A 60 14.01 -1.55 44.56
N VAL A 61 13.70 -2.85 44.48
CA VAL A 61 14.67 -3.87 44.06
C VAL A 61 15.10 -3.63 42.62
N ALA A 62 14.17 -3.34 41.70
CA ALA A 62 14.49 -3.02 40.31
C ALA A 62 15.38 -1.77 40.20
N LEU A 63 15.11 -0.72 40.97
CA LEU A 63 15.91 0.50 41.03
C LEU A 63 17.35 0.25 41.49
N ARG A 64 17.55 -0.64 42.48
CA ARG A 64 18.88 -1.05 42.96
C ARG A 64 19.68 -1.80 41.90
N ILE A 65 19.02 -2.55 41.02
CA ILE A 65 19.67 -3.26 39.91
C ILE A 65 20.05 -2.26 38.81
N SER A 66 19.08 -1.54 38.26
CA SER A 66 19.34 -0.41 37.36
C SER A 66 18.12 0.51 37.20
N PRO A 67 18.32 1.83 37.05
CA PRO A 67 17.22 2.76 36.77
C PRO A 67 16.49 2.46 35.45
N SER A 68 17.17 1.89 34.45
CA SER A 68 16.51 1.50 33.20
C SER A 68 15.58 0.31 33.40
N LEU A 69 16.01 -0.72 34.15
CA LEU A 69 15.19 -1.89 34.44
C LEU A 69 13.94 -1.49 35.23
N ALA A 70 14.07 -0.62 36.22
CA ALA A 70 12.93 -0.13 36.99
C ALA A 70 11.88 0.56 36.10
N ARG A 71 12.31 1.38 35.14
CA ARG A 71 11.40 2.07 34.19
C ARG A 71 10.77 1.12 33.17
N ASP A 72 11.48 0.08 32.75
CA ASP A 72 10.99 -0.85 31.73
C ASP A 72 10.13 -1.98 32.33
N THR A 73 10.14 -2.14 33.65
CA THR A 73 9.34 -3.13 34.37
C THR A 73 7.89 -2.65 34.51
N VAL A 74 6.94 -3.50 34.11
CA VAL A 74 5.50 -3.21 34.22
C VAL A 74 4.91 -3.84 35.48
N THR A 75 5.33 -5.06 35.81
CA THR A 75 4.85 -5.80 36.99
C THR A 75 5.90 -6.77 37.48
N SER A 76 5.60 -7.51 38.54
CA SER A 76 6.49 -8.54 39.07
C SER A 76 5.76 -9.83 39.36
N ARG A 77 6.51 -10.92 39.46
CA ARG A 77 6.06 -12.19 40.01
C ARG A 77 6.83 -12.48 41.28
N VAL A 78 6.10 -12.66 42.38
CA VAL A 78 6.62 -12.94 43.72
C VAL A 78 6.12 -14.33 44.10
N ASN A 79 7.03 -15.27 44.35
CA ASN A 79 6.72 -16.66 44.70
C ASN A 79 5.73 -17.33 43.72
N GLY A 80 5.88 -17.06 42.42
CA GLY A 80 5.03 -17.63 41.38
C GLY A 80 3.75 -16.83 41.05
N ALA A 81 3.33 -15.89 41.90
CA ALA A 81 2.11 -15.10 41.71
C ALA A 81 2.40 -13.67 41.24
N LEU A 82 1.50 -13.09 40.43
CA LEU A 82 1.62 -11.69 40.00
C LEU A 82 1.49 -10.75 41.21
N HIS A 83 2.31 -9.71 41.21
CA HIS A 83 2.47 -8.80 42.33
C HIS A 83 2.83 -7.39 41.85
N ASP A 84 2.14 -6.38 42.37
CA ASP A 84 2.33 -4.98 41.97
C ASP A 84 3.71 -4.46 42.40
N LEU A 85 4.27 -3.54 41.60
CA LEU A 85 5.63 -3.03 41.83
C LEU A 85 5.78 -2.24 43.13
N ASP A 86 4.71 -1.57 43.57
CA ASP A 86 4.67 -0.79 44.80
C ASP A 86 4.08 -1.56 46.00
N ARG A 87 3.78 -2.86 45.83
CA ARG A 87 3.33 -3.71 46.94
C ARG A 87 4.57 -4.25 47.69
N PRO A 88 4.75 -3.92 48.99
CA PRO A 88 5.86 -4.44 49.78
C PRO A 88 5.88 -5.97 49.83
N LEU A 89 7.08 -6.51 49.96
CA LEU A 89 7.32 -7.93 50.18
C LEU A 89 7.11 -8.25 51.67
N GLU A 90 6.35 -9.31 51.95
CA GLU A 90 5.93 -9.67 53.32
C GLU A 90 6.94 -10.62 54.02
N GLY A 91 7.83 -11.24 53.24
CA GLY A 91 8.80 -12.23 53.68
C GLY A 91 9.83 -12.51 52.61
N ASP A 92 10.63 -13.57 52.81
CA ASP A 92 11.55 -14.07 51.79
C ASP A 92 10.80 -14.42 50.51
N ALA A 93 11.40 -14.08 49.37
CA ALA A 93 10.70 -14.14 48.11
C ALA A 93 11.61 -14.44 46.92
N THR A 94 11.11 -15.25 45.99
CA THR A 94 11.64 -15.32 44.62
C THR A 94 10.98 -14.23 43.78
N LEU A 95 11.77 -13.31 43.24
CA LEU A 95 11.30 -12.16 42.47
C LEU A 95 11.68 -12.28 41.00
N GLU A 96 10.68 -12.14 40.12
CA GLU A 96 10.86 -11.98 38.69
C GLU A 96 10.24 -10.64 38.25
N LEU A 97 11.04 -9.80 37.60
CA LEU A 97 10.60 -8.51 37.06
C LEU A 97 10.10 -8.72 35.62
N LEU A 98 8.88 -8.29 35.34
CA LEU A 98 8.19 -8.52 34.09
C LEU A 98 8.03 -7.19 33.32
N GLY A 99 8.73 -7.07 32.20
CA GLY A 99 8.58 -5.96 31.27
C GLY A 99 7.39 -6.16 30.31
N PHE A 100 7.16 -5.15 29.46
CA PHE A 100 6.07 -5.15 28.48
C PHE A 100 6.11 -6.34 27.50
N ASP A 101 7.26 -6.94 27.22
CA ASP A 101 7.35 -8.04 26.24
C ASP A 101 6.83 -9.38 26.78
N SER A 102 6.64 -9.51 28.10
CA SER A 102 6.02 -10.69 28.69
C SER A 102 4.49 -10.71 28.46
N PRO A 103 3.85 -11.90 28.32
CA PRO A 103 2.40 -11.98 28.17
C PRO A 103 1.63 -11.27 29.30
N ASP A 104 2.03 -11.51 30.55
CA ASP A 104 1.42 -10.87 31.72
C ASP A 104 1.71 -9.37 31.77
N GLY A 105 2.91 -8.95 31.35
CA GLY A 105 3.26 -7.53 31.22
C GLY A 105 2.37 -6.81 30.22
N LYS A 106 2.13 -7.37 29.03
CA LYS A 106 1.18 -6.81 28.05
C LYS A 106 -0.24 -6.75 28.60
N ALA A 107 -0.70 -7.85 29.20
CA ALA A 107 -2.03 -7.95 29.74
C ALA A 107 -2.29 -6.89 30.81
N LEU A 108 -1.35 -6.66 31.74
CA LEU A 108 -1.48 -5.65 32.78
C LEU A 108 -1.32 -4.23 32.22
N PHE A 109 -0.39 -4.02 31.29
CA PHE A 109 -0.18 -2.72 30.63
C PHE A 109 -1.43 -2.25 29.89
N TRP A 110 -2.04 -3.15 29.10
CA TRP A 110 -3.27 -2.85 28.38
C TRP A 110 -4.47 -2.76 29.31
N HIS A 111 -4.52 -3.52 30.41
CA HIS A 111 -5.57 -3.36 31.41
C HIS A 111 -5.50 -1.98 32.08
N SER A 112 -4.30 -1.50 32.39
CA SER A 112 -4.06 -0.14 32.87
C SER A 112 -4.53 0.91 31.87
N SER A 113 -4.30 0.67 30.58
CA SER A 113 -4.73 1.56 29.50
C SER A 113 -6.26 1.59 29.34
N ALA A 114 -6.93 0.48 29.61
CA ALA A 114 -8.39 0.44 29.67
C ALA A 114 -8.91 1.35 30.79
N HIS A 115 -8.31 1.35 31.99
CA HIS A 115 -8.74 2.25 33.07
C HIS A 115 -8.62 3.73 32.69
N ILE A 116 -7.57 4.12 31.97
CA ILE A 116 -7.43 5.49 31.45
C ILE A 116 -8.57 5.81 30.46
N LEU A 117 -8.87 4.92 29.53
CA LEU A 117 -9.99 5.09 28.61
C LEU A 117 -11.34 5.20 29.35
N GLY A 118 -11.54 4.39 30.41
CA GLY A 118 -12.73 4.48 31.25
C GLY A 118 -12.85 5.83 31.95
N ALA A 119 -11.78 6.32 32.57
CA ALA A 119 -11.75 7.63 33.20
C ALA A 119 -12.02 8.76 32.18
N ALA A 120 -11.35 8.71 31.03
CA ALA A 120 -11.55 9.68 29.95
C ALA A 120 -12.99 9.66 29.43
N ALA A 121 -13.62 8.48 29.33
CA ALA A 121 -15.01 8.34 28.94
C ALA A 121 -15.98 8.95 29.96
N GLU A 122 -15.76 8.78 31.26
CA GLU A 122 -16.58 9.45 32.29
C GLU A 122 -16.45 10.98 32.23
N CYS A 123 -15.29 11.52 31.85
CA CYS A 123 -15.11 12.96 31.64
C CYS A 123 -15.77 13.46 30.35
N PHE A 124 -15.69 12.70 29.25
CA PHE A 124 -16.23 13.11 27.95
C PHE A 124 -17.74 12.87 27.80
N TYR A 125 -18.26 11.85 28.48
CA TYR A 125 -19.67 11.47 28.50
C TYR A 125 -20.16 11.55 29.96
N PRO A 126 -20.72 12.69 30.40
CA PRO A 126 -21.09 12.90 31.81
C PRO A 126 -22.07 11.88 32.40
N MET A 127 -22.89 11.24 31.55
CA MET A 127 -23.86 10.20 31.93
C MET A 127 -23.38 8.77 31.66
N ALA A 128 -22.13 8.59 31.23
CA ALA A 128 -21.58 7.26 30.98
C ALA A 128 -21.48 6.47 32.28
N ARG A 129 -21.88 5.20 32.20
CA ARG A 129 -21.66 4.23 33.29
C ARG A 129 -20.69 3.18 32.82
N LEU A 130 -19.51 3.16 33.44
CA LEU A 130 -18.45 2.20 33.15
C LEU A 130 -18.87 0.77 33.48
N CYS A 131 -18.66 -0.14 32.53
CA CYS A 131 -18.97 -1.56 32.65
C CYS A 131 -17.67 -2.38 32.75
N HIS A 132 -17.25 -3.02 31.65
CA HIS A 132 -16.11 -3.92 31.58
C HIS A 132 -14.96 -3.31 30.76
N GLY A 133 -13.73 -3.40 31.29
CA GLY A 133 -12.52 -2.92 30.59
C GLY A 133 -11.37 -3.93 30.63
N PRO A 134 -11.49 -5.09 29.97
CA PRO A 134 -10.43 -6.08 29.96
C PRO A 134 -9.32 -5.74 28.95
N SER A 135 -8.12 -6.27 29.19
CA SER A 135 -7.13 -6.42 28.13
C SER A 135 -7.47 -7.59 27.21
N THR A 136 -6.92 -7.56 26.01
CA THR A 136 -7.09 -8.57 24.96
C THR A 136 -5.72 -8.93 24.41
N GLU A 137 -5.64 -9.93 23.53
CA GLU A 137 -4.38 -10.30 22.87
C GLU A 137 -3.80 -9.17 21.97
N ASN A 138 -4.64 -8.22 21.55
CA ASN A 138 -4.29 -7.17 20.58
C ASN A 138 -4.55 -5.75 21.10
N GLY A 139 -4.48 -5.52 22.41
CA GLY A 139 -4.77 -4.23 23.04
C GLY A 139 -5.81 -4.36 24.15
N PHE A 140 -6.78 -3.47 24.19
CA PHE A 140 -7.85 -3.45 25.18
C PHE A 140 -9.15 -2.90 24.61
N PHE A 141 -10.24 -3.06 25.35
CA PHE A 141 -11.45 -2.30 25.10
C PHE A 141 -12.08 -1.84 26.41
N TYR A 142 -13.01 -0.88 26.31
CA TYR A 142 -13.88 -0.52 27.41
C TYR A 142 -15.33 -0.47 26.95
N ASP A 143 -16.20 -1.16 27.68
CA ASP A 143 -17.65 -1.10 27.56
C ASP A 143 -18.20 -0.04 28.49
N MET A 144 -19.00 0.86 27.94
CA MET A 144 -19.73 1.87 28.68
C MET A 144 -21.19 1.85 28.28
N TYR A 145 -22.06 2.02 29.25
CA TYR A 145 -23.45 2.31 28.96
C TYR A 145 -23.59 3.83 28.78
N LEU A 146 -24.09 4.22 27.62
CA LEU A 146 -24.59 5.57 27.37
C LEU A 146 -26.13 5.49 27.41
N ASP A 147 -26.79 6.54 27.85
CA ASP A 147 -28.23 6.63 27.72
C ASP A 147 -28.66 6.62 26.24
N GLU A 148 -29.92 6.28 25.97
CA GLU A 148 -30.45 6.08 24.61
C GLU A 148 -30.33 7.32 23.69
N GLN A 149 -29.93 8.46 24.24
CA GLN A 149 -29.79 9.73 23.52
C GLN A 149 -28.43 9.90 22.85
N ARG A 150 -27.39 9.15 23.24
CA ARG A 150 -26.03 9.31 22.69
C ARG A 150 -25.35 7.97 22.40
N THR A 151 -24.71 7.88 21.24
CA THR A 151 -23.86 6.76 20.85
C THR A 151 -22.43 7.23 20.64
N VAL A 152 -21.46 6.32 20.80
CA VAL A 152 -20.07 6.65 20.49
C VAL A 152 -19.93 6.69 18.97
N SER A 153 -19.50 7.83 18.44
CA SER A 153 -19.18 7.98 17.02
C SER A 153 -17.68 7.84 16.78
N GLY A 154 -17.27 7.41 15.57
CA GLY A 154 -15.86 7.45 15.17
C GLY A 154 -15.26 8.85 15.20
N LYS A 155 -16.11 9.90 15.14
CA LYS A 155 -15.69 11.31 15.30
C LYS A 155 -15.36 11.70 16.74
N ASP A 156 -15.83 10.94 17.72
CA ASP A 156 -15.54 11.19 19.13
C ASP A 156 -14.15 10.70 19.53
N LEU A 157 -13.62 9.69 18.82
CA LEU A 157 -12.36 9.02 19.17
C LEU A 157 -11.17 9.97 19.28
N PRO A 158 -10.93 10.95 18.37
CA PRO A 158 -9.81 11.88 18.53
C PRO A 158 -9.92 12.74 19.79
N ALA A 159 -11.10 13.26 20.11
CA ALA A 159 -11.31 14.08 21.31
C ALA A 159 -11.19 13.25 22.60
N LEU A 160 -11.67 12.00 22.58
CA LEU A 160 -11.52 11.07 23.69
C LEU A 160 -10.05 10.67 23.91
N GLU A 161 -9.29 10.50 22.82
CA GLU A 161 -7.85 10.22 22.86
C GLU A 161 -7.06 11.42 23.44
N GLU A 162 -7.41 12.66 23.09
CA GLU A 162 -6.82 13.87 23.69
C GLU A 162 -7.03 13.92 25.22
N ILE A 163 -8.21 13.53 25.71
CA ILE A 163 -8.49 13.45 27.15
C ILE A 163 -7.67 12.33 27.80
N CYS A 164 -7.56 11.16 27.14
CA CYS A 164 -6.69 10.08 27.62
C CYS A 164 -5.25 10.57 27.79
N TRP A 165 -4.73 11.32 26.81
CA TRP A 165 -3.40 11.90 26.87
C TRP A 165 -3.24 12.93 27.98
N ALA A 166 -4.24 13.81 28.16
CA ALA A 166 -4.22 14.76 29.26
C ALA A 166 -4.15 14.06 30.62
N MET A 167 -4.84 12.93 30.81
CA MET A 167 -4.76 12.12 32.02
C MET A 167 -3.40 11.42 32.17
N VAL A 168 -2.82 10.90 31.09
CA VAL A 168 -1.46 10.34 31.12
C VAL A 168 -0.43 11.39 31.53
N GLU A 169 -0.56 12.64 31.06
CA GLU A 169 0.33 13.76 31.40
C GLU A 169 0.20 14.21 32.87
N GLU A 170 -0.94 13.97 33.53
CA GLU A 170 -1.08 14.20 34.98
C GLU A 170 -0.15 13.31 35.81
N ASN A 171 0.27 12.16 35.27
CA ASN A 171 1.19 11.22 35.89
C ASN A 171 0.79 10.87 37.34
N LEU A 172 -0.49 10.50 37.53
CA LEU A 172 -1.03 10.05 38.80
C LEU A 172 -0.29 8.79 39.28
N PRO A 173 0.13 8.74 40.56
CA PRO A 173 0.81 7.59 41.11
C PRO A 173 -0.06 6.34 41.08
N PHE A 174 0.57 5.16 41.06
CA PHE A 174 -0.15 3.90 41.15
C PHE A 174 -0.64 3.65 42.59
N GLU A 175 -1.95 3.73 42.78
CA GLU A 175 -2.58 3.57 44.08
C GLU A 175 -3.45 2.32 44.10
N ARG A 176 -3.08 1.36 44.96
CA ARG A 176 -3.85 0.15 45.25
C ARG A 176 -4.44 0.25 46.64
N LEU A 177 -5.77 0.14 46.73
CA LEU A 177 -6.49 0.17 47.98
C LEU A 177 -7.32 -1.10 48.15
N GLU A 178 -7.14 -1.80 49.26
CA GLU A 178 -8.00 -2.93 49.63
C GLU A 178 -9.15 -2.42 50.50
N VAL A 179 -10.39 -2.66 50.07
CA VAL A 179 -11.61 -2.09 50.64
C VAL A 179 -12.64 -3.18 50.91
N SER A 180 -13.53 -2.94 51.88
CA SER A 180 -14.63 -3.86 52.18
C SER A 180 -15.69 -3.86 51.08
N GLN A 181 -16.51 -4.91 51.02
CA GLN A 181 -17.66 -4.92 50.10
C GLN A 181 -18.62 -3.75 50.31
N GLU A 182 -18.81 -3.30 51.55
CA GLU A 182 -19.71 -2.19 51.85
C GLU A 182 -19.15 -0.86 51.33
N ASP A 183 -17.86 -0.63 51.55
CA ASP A 183 -17.17 0.54 51.01
C ASP A 183 -17.16 0.55 49.48
N LEU A 184 -17.06 -0.63 48.84
CA LEU A 184 -17.19 -0.76 47.38
C LEU A 184 -18.58 -0.33 46.88
N ARG A 185 -19.65 -0.78 47.56
CA ARG A 185 -21.02 -0.36 47.23
C ARG A 185 -21.18 1.14 47.37
N GLN A 186 -20.59 1.73 48.40
CA GLN A 186 -20.61 3.18 48.61
C GLN A 186 -19.80 3.94 47.53
N LEU A 187 -18.59 3.49 47.19
CA LEU A 187 -17.74 4.07 46.14
C LEU A 187 -18.45 4.09 44.78
N PHE A 188 -19.17 3.02 44.45
CA PHE A 188 -19.79 2.82 43.14
C PHE A 188 -21.33 2.97 43.15
N LYS A 189 -21.90 3.58 44.20
CA LYS A 189 -23.36 3.73 44.40
C LYS A 189 -24.13 4.31 43.20
N HIS A 190 -23.47 5.14 42.39
CA HIS A 190 -24.05 5.80 41.21
C HIS A 190 -24.04 4.93 39.94
N ASN A 191 -23.28 3.83 39.93
CA ASN A 191 -23.06 2.99 38.76
C ASN A 191 -23.67 1.59 38.97
N LYS A 192 -24.90 1.40 38.47
CA LYS A 192 -25.63 0.12 38.55
C LYS A 192 -24.84 -1.09 38.04
N PHE A 193 -24.00 -0.91 37.02
CA PHE A 193 -23.22 -2.01 36.43
C PHE A 193 -22.06 -2.42 37.32
N LYS A 194 -21.37 -1.46 37.95
CA LYS A 194 -20.34 -1.78 38.95
C LYS A 194 -20.94 -2.45 40.19
N LEU A 195 -22.13 -2.03 40.63
CA LEU A 195 -22.84 -2.69 41.74
C LEU A 195 -23.18 -4.15 41.41
N ARG A 196 -23.71 -4.43 40.21
CA ARG A 196 -23.92 -5.82 39.74
C ARG A 196 -22.61 -6.62 39.71
N ILE A 197 -21.52 -6.04 39.20
CA ILE A 197 -20.20 -6.69 39.20
C ILE A 197 -19.73 -7.01 40.63
N ILE A 198 -19.93 -6.10 41.58
CA ILE A 198 -19.57 -6.32 42.98
C ILE A 198 -20.38 -7.49 43.55
N GLU A 199 -21.69 -7.52 43.32
CA GLU A 199 -22.58 -8.57 43.80
C GLU A 199 -22.27 -9.95 43.18
N GLU A 200 -22.01 -10.01 41.87
CA GLU A 200 -21.81 -11.26 41.15
C GLU A 200 -20.39 -11.82 41.29
N LYS A 201 -19.36 -10.96 41.37
CA LYS A 201 -17.95 -11.38 41.23
C LYS A 201 -17.12 -11.23 42.50
N VAL A 202 -17.51 -10.40 43.46
CA VAL A 202 -16.75 -10.21 44.70
C VAL A 202 -17.24 -11.21 45.75
N THR A 203 -16.61 -12.38 45.79
CA THR A 203 -16.92 -13.44 46.77
C THR A 203 -16.14 -13.28 48.08
N SER A 204 -15.05 -12.52 48.08
CA SER A 204 -14.23 -12.24 49.26
C SER A 204 -14.77 -11.06 50.09
N PRO A 205 -14.46 -10.98 51.41
CA PRO A 205 -14.89 -9.86 52.26
C PRO A 205 -14.36 -8.49 51.79
N THR A 206 -13.22 -8.49 51.11
CA THR A 206 -12.55 -7.31 50.55
C THR A 206 -12.29 -7.48 49.06
N ALA A 207 -12.17 -6.37 48.34
CA ALA A 207 -11.59 -6.34 47.00
C ALA A 207 -10.67 -5.13 46.82
N THR A 208 -9.91 -5.11 45.73
CA THR A 208 -8.94 -4.05 45.45
C THR A 208 -9.50 -3.03 44.47
N VAL A 209 -9.33 -1.75 44.81
CA VAL A 209 -9.58 -0.60 43.94
C VAL A 209 -8.24 -0.04 43.49
N TYR A 210 -8.11 0.21 42.19
CA TYR A 210 -6.92 0.79 41.57
C TYR A 210 -7.22 2.21 41.10
N ARG A 211 -6.26 3.10 41.30
CA ARG A 211 -6.22 4.43 40.70
C ARG A 211 -4.81 4.67 40.20
N HIS A 212 -4.66 4.80 38.89
CA HIS A 212 -3.36 5.06 38.28
C HIS A 212 -3.51 5.54 36.86
N THR A 213 -2.54 6.33 36.42
CA THR A 213 -2.25 6.55 35.01
C THR A 213 -0.94 5.81 34.77
N GLY A 214 -1.00 4.56 34.30
CA GLY A 214 0.22 3.76 34.10
C GLY A 214 1.24 4.46 33.19
N GLU A 215 2.47 3.94 33.11
CA GLU A 215 3.52 4.48 32.22
C GLU A 215 3.24 4.23 30.73
N ILE A 216 2.19 4.87 30.20
CA ILE A 216 1.78 4.78 28.81
C ILE A 216 2.41 5.93 28.05
N ARG A 217 3.22 5.62 27.04
CA ARG A 217 3.92 6.64 26.24
C ARG A 217 3.44 6.72 24.80
N ALA A 218 2.52 5.83 24.43
CA ALA A 218 1.84 5.84 23.15
C ALA A 218 0.49 5.15 23.33
N LEU A 219 -0.60 5.81 22.95
CA LEU A 219 -1.96 5.30 23.01
C LEU A 219 -2.68 5.69 21.72
N LYS A 220 -3.50 4.78 21.21
CA LYS A 220 -4.36 5.01 20.05
C LYS A 220 -5.70 4.31 20.21
N LEU A 221 -6.79 5.04 20.01
CA LEU A 221 -8.13 4.47 19.90
C LEU A 221 -8.38 3.99 18.47
N ILE A 222 -8.84 2.74 18.33
CA ILE A 222 -8.86 2.05 17.03
C ILE A 222 -10.24 2.15 16.39
N LYS A 223 -11.28 1.72 17.11
CA LYS A 223 -12.65 1.63 16.60
C LYS A 223 -13.65 1.62 17.75
N ASN A 224 -14.89 1.94 17.44
CA ASN A 224 -16.06 1.76 18.29
C ASN A 224 -16.96 0.63 17.74
N SER A 225 -17.70 -0.04 18.62
CA SER A 225 -18.74 -1.01 18.25
C SER A 225 -19.86 -1.03 19.29
N SER A 226 -20.98 -1.67 18.99
CA SER A 226 -21.97 -2.06 20.00
C SER A 226 -21.58 -3.38 20.67
N ALA A 227 -22.04 -3.57 21.90
CA ALA A 227 -21.99 -4.80 22.66
C ALA A 227 -23.27 -4.90 23.51
N PHE A 228 -23.45 -6.01 24.21
CA PHE A 228 -24.56 -6.19 25.16
C PHE A 228 -24.01 -6.65 26.51
N TRP A 229 -24.70 -6.29 27.59
CA TRP A 229 -24.34 -6.75 28.93
C TRP A 229 -24.33 -8.28 29.00
N GLY A 230 -23.26 -8.87 29.54
CA GLY A 230 -23.07 -10.32 29.59
C GLY A 230 -22.92 -11.01 28.23
N GLY A 231 -22.92 -10.27 27.11
CA GLY A 231 -22.98 -10.83 25.76
C GLY A 231 -24.37 -11.32 25.32
N ASP A 232 -25.41 -11.05 26.12
CA ASP A 232 -26.79 -11.46 25.84
C ASP A 232 -27.55 -10.33 25.12
N PRO A 233 -28.02 -10.53 23.86
CA PRO A 233 -28.77 -9.53 23.10
C PRO A 233 -30.07 -9.06 23.77
N ALA A 234 -30.62 -9.81 24.73
CA ALA A 234 -31.80 -9.42 25.49
C ALA A 234 -31.51 -8.41 26.62
N GLN A 235 -30.22 -8.17 26.94
CA GLN A 235 -29.79 -7.29 28.02
C GLN A 235 -29.47 -5.87 27.53
N GLU A 236 -29.07 -5.00 28.46
CA GLU A 236 -28.79 -3.59 28.14
C GLU A 236 -27.70 -3.44 27.07
N PRO A 237 -27.93 -2.63 26.01
CA PRO A 237 -26.93 -2.37 25.00
C PRO A 237 -25.81 -1.48 25.54
N LEU A 238 -24.58 -1.79 25.17
CA LEU A 238 -23.35 -1.11 25.58
C LEU A 238 -22.61 -0.56 24.36
N GLN A 239 -21.85 0.50 24.57
CA GLN A 239 -20.93 1.06 23.59
C GLN A 239 -19.52 0.61 23.95
N ARG A 240 -18.84 -0.04 23.01
CA ARG A 240 -17.48 -0.56 23.17
C ARG A 240 -16.50 0.32 22.41
N VAL A 241 -15.43 0.75 23.06
CA VAL A 241 -14.30 1.45 22.41
C VAL A 241 -13.05 0.59 22.54
N TYR A 242 -12.41 0.29 21.41
CA TYR A 242 -11.16 -0.46 21.34
C TYR A 242 -9.97 0.50 21.31
N GLY A 243 -8.90 0.14 22.00
CA GLY A 243 -7.65 0.87 22.01
C GLY A 243 -6.43 -0.04 22.05
N ILE A 244 -5.28 0.53 21.70
CA ILE A 244 -3.98 -0.08 21.88
C ILE A 244 -3.00 0.95 22.42
N SER A 245 -2.03 0.47 23.19
CA SER A 245 -1.01 1.32 23.78
C SER A 245 0.33 0.59 23.87
N PHE A 246 1.40 1.36 23.96
CA PHE A 246 2.79 0.88 24.00
C PHE A 246 3.65 1.72 24.95
N PRO A 247 4.75 1.15 25.48
CA PRO A 247 5.71 1.89 26.30
C PRO A 247 6.57 2.87 25.47
N SER A 248 6.47 2.89 24.14
CA SER A 248 7.15 3.87 23.30
C SER A 248 6.38 4.22 22.01
N PRO A 249 6.48 5.47 21.52
CA PRO A 249 5.91 5.87 20.23
C PRO A 249 6.44 5.09 19.04
N GLN A 250 7.70 4.64 19.10
CA GLN A 250 8.31 3.83 18.04
C GLN A 250 7.58 2.50 17.85
N ARG A 251 7.21 1.83 18.95
CA ARG A 251 6.45 0.57 18.90
C ARG A 251 5.04 0.78 18.37
N LEU A 252 4.40 1.91 18.68
CA LEU A 252 3.11 2.26 18.07
C LEU A 252 3.25 2.44 16.56
N ALA A 253 4.24 3.19 16.08
CA ALA A 253 4.49 3.36 14.65
C ALA A 253 4.80 2.03 13.92
N GLU A 254 5.54 1.12 14.56
CA GLU A 254 5.78 -0.21 14.04
C GLU A 254 4.50 -1.04 13.93
N TRP A 255 3.65 -0.99 14.97
CA TRP A 255 2.35 -1.64 14.96
C TRP A 255 1.44 -1.05 13.87
N GLU A 256 1.37 0.28 13.74
CA GLU A 256 0.59 0.96 12.70
C GLU A 256 1.03 0.55 11.29
N ARG A 257 2.34 0.50 11.04
CA ARG A 257 2.89 0.01 9.78
C ARG A 257 2.50 -1.44 9.51
N ALA A 258 2.48 -2.29 10.54
CA ALA A 258 2.03 -3.67 10.41
C ALA A 258 0.51 -3.76 10.11
N GLN A 259 -0.31 -2.91 10.73
CA GLN A 259 -1.75 -2.82 10.44
C GLN A 259 -2.02 -2.30 9.03
N GLU A 260 -1.25 -1.32 8.55
CA GLU A 260 -1.36 -0.82 7.17
C GLU A 260 -0.99 -1.90 6.17
N GLU A 261 0.09 -2.65 6.42
CA GLU A 261 0.49 -3.78 5.59
C GLU A 261 -0.57 -4.90 5.58
N ALA A 262 -1.16 -5.21 6.75
CA ALA A 262 -2.25 -6.18 6.86
C ALA A 262 -3.50 -5.70 6.10
N THR A 263 -3.87 -4.43 6.24
CA THR A 263 -4.99 -3.82 5.50
C THR A 263 -4.75 -3.82 3.99
N ARG A 264 -3.51 -3.60 3.56
CA ARG A 264 -3.11 -3.70 2.15
C ARG A 264 -3.27 -5.12 1.60
N ARG A 265 -3.13 -6.13 2.46
CA ARG A 265 -3.27 -7.57 2.14
C ARG A 265 -4.68 -8.11 2.40
N ASP A 266 -5.61 -7.28 2.84
CA ASP A 266 -6.99 -7.69 3.06
C ASP A 266 -7.63 -8.13 1.74
N HIS A 267 -8.09 -9.39 1.68
CA HIS A 267 -8.67 -9.97 0.46
C HIS A 267 -9.95 -9.25 0.04
N ARG A 268 -10.66 -8.56 0.94
CA ARG A 268 -11.82 -7.74 0.60
C ARG A 268 -11.40 -6.52 -0.20
N ARG A 269 -10.33 -5.84 0.24
CA ARG A 269 -9.77 -4.69 -0.46
C ARG A 269 -9.18 -5.10 -1.81
N ILE A 270 -8.39 -6.17 -1.83
CA ILE A 270 -7.79 -6.71 -3.06
C ILE A 270 -8.89 -7.21 -4.00
N GLY A 271 -9.87 -7.95 -3.48
CA GLY A 271 -10.96 -8.55 -4.24
C GLY A 271 -11.81 -7.51 -4.95
N THR A 272 -12.20 -6.44 -4.24
CA THR A 272 -12.91 -5.31 -4.85
C THR A 272 -12.00 -4.56 -5.83
N GLY A 273 -10.76 -4.24 -5.42
CA GLY A 273 -9.84 -3.45 -6.24
C GLY A 273 -9.38 -4.14 -7.54
N GLN A 274 -9.40 -5.47 -7.59
CA GLN A 274 -9.06 -6.26 -8.77
C GLN A 274 -10.29 -6.83 -9.51
N GLU A 275 -11.50 -6.47 -9.06
CA GLU A 275 -12.76 -6.96 -9.61
C GLU A 275 -12.83 -8.51 -9.62
N LEU A 276 -12.45 -9.12 -8.49
CA LEU A 276 -12.52 -10.58 -8.31
C LEU A 276 -13.91 -11.01 -7.83
N PHE A 277 -14.50 -10.25 -6.92
CA PHE A 277 -15.81 -10.55 -6.37
C PHE A 277 -16.48 -9.33 -5.73
N PHE A 278 -17.78 -9.44 -5.48
CA PHE A 278 -18.54 -8.51 -4.64
C PHE A 278 -19.58 -9.24 -3.77
N PHE A 279 -20.19 -8.52 -2.84
CA PHE A 279 -21.29 -8.98 -2.00
C PHE A 279 -22.48 -8.04 -2.16
N HIS A 280 -23.70 -8.57 -2.02
CA HIS A 280 -24.93 -7.81 -2.16
C HIS A 280 -25.88 -8.10 -0.99
N GLU A 281 -26.62 -7.10 -0.52
CA GLU A 281 -27.52 -7.21 0.64
C GLU A 281 -28.67 -8.20 0.41
N LEU A 282 -29.08 -8.40 -0.85
CA LEU A 282 -30.07 -9.42 -1.22
C LEU A 282 -29.57 -10.87 -1.04
N SER A 283 -28.27 -11.07 -0.83
CA SER A 283 -27.69 -12.39 -0.54
C SER A 283 -26.56 -12.24 0.48
N PRO A 284 -26.89 -11.91 1.73
CA PRO A 284 -25.90 -11.59 2.75
C PRO A 284 -25.01 -12.81 3.01
N GLY A 285 -23.70 -12.56 3.10
CA GLY A 285 -22.72 -13.63 3.29
C GLY A 285 -22.57 -14.57 2.09
N SER A 286 -23.14 -14.25 0.93
CA SER A 286 -22.97 -15.02 -0.31
C SER A 286 -22.23 -14.18 -1.34
N CYS A 287 -21.15 -14.75 -1.86
CA CYS A 287 -20.23 -14.02 -2.72
C CYS A 287 -20.60 -14.15 -4.21
N PHE A 288 -20.57 -13.03 -4.92
CA PHE A 288 -20.65 -12.99 -6.38
C PHE A 288 -19.24 -12.94 -6.96
N PHE A 289 -18.79 -14.03 -7.58
CA PHE A 289 -17.52 -14.07 -8.29
C PHE A 289 -17.65 -13.39 -9.66
N LEU A 290 -16.82 -12.39 -9.89
CA LEU A 290 -16.66 -11.72 -11.17
C LEU A 290 -15.75 -12.56 -12.09
N PRO A 291 -15.68 -12.30 -13.41
CA PRO A 291 -14.96 -13.16 -14.36
C PRO A 291 -13.52 -13.50 -13.94
N ARG A 292 -12.78 -12.54 -13.37
CA ARG A 292 -11.41 -12.76 -12.87
C ARG A 292 -11.36 -13.65 -11.64
N GLY A 293 -12.25 -13.43 -10.67
CA GLY A 293 -12.34 -14.29 -9.48
C GLY A 293 -12.83 -15.70 -9.83
N ALA A 294 -13.78 -15.82 -10.76
CA ALA A 294 -14.26 -17.10 -11.28
C ALA A 294 -13.13 -17.88 -11.98
N HIS A 295 -12.25 -17.20 -12.71
CA HIS A 295 -11.07 -17.82 -13.30
C HIS A 295 -10.13 -18.39 -12.23
N VAL A 296 -9.80 -17.60 -11.19
CA VAL A 296 -8.98 -18.07 -10.06
C VAL A 296 -9.63 -19.28 -9.39
N TYR A 297 -10.93 -19.18 -9.08
CA TYR A 297 -11.70 -20.28 -8.49
C TYR A 297 -11.67 -21.57 -9.32
N THR A 298 -11.82 -21.45 -10.65
CA THR A 298 -11.82 -22.59 -11.56
C THR A 298 -10.44 -23.23 -11.63
N ALA A 299 -9.37 -22.44 -11.77
CA ALA A 299 -8.00 -22.95 -11.80
C ALA A 299 -7.63 -23.71 -10.51
N LEU A 300 -8.05 -23.16 -9.36
CA LEU A 300 -7.91 -23.76 -8.05
C LEU A 300 -8.69 -25.08 -7.93
N THR A 301 -9.93 -25.11 -8.43
CA THR A 301 -10.77 -26.31 -8.45
C THR A 301 -10.15 -27.40 -9.33
N ASP A 302 -9.68 -27.05 -10.53
CA ASP A 302 -9.05 -27.99 -11.47
C ASP A 302 -7.76 -28.59 -10.92
N PHE A 303 -6.95 -27.76 -10.23
CA PHE A 303 -5.77 -28.21 -9.52
C PHE A 303 -6.11 -29.29 -8.48
N ILE A 304 -7.06 -29.02 -7.58
CA ILE A 304 -7.47 -30.01 -6.57
C ILE A 304 -8.05 -31.27 -7.22
N LYS A 305 -8.92 -31.13 -8.24
CA LYS A 305 -9.46 -32.30 -8.95
C LYS A 305 -8.36 -33.15 -9.56
N SER A 306 -7.27 -32.54 -10.02
CA SER A 306 -6.09 -33.28 -10.51
C SER A 306 -5.38 -34.04 -9.38
N GLU A 307 -5.21 -33.43 -8.21
CA GLU A 307 -4.56 -34.05 -7.05
C GLU A 307 -5.38 -35.19 -6.43
N TYR A 308 -6.71 -35.06 -6.47
CA TYR A 308 -7.66 -36.10 -6.08
C TYR A 308 -7.63 -37.31 -6.99
N ARG A 309 -7.59 -37.12 -8.32
CA ARG A 309 -7.46 -38.22 -9.28
C ARG A 309 -6.16 -39.00 -9.07
N LYS A 310 -5.02 -38.31 -8.86
CA LYS A 310 -3.73 -38.94 -8.58
C LYS A 310 -3.75 -39.82 -7.32
N ARG A 311 -4.62 -39.51 -6.35
CA ARG A 311 -4.72 -40.21 -5.06
C ARG A 311 -5.92 -41.15 -4.96
N GLY A 312 -6.56 -41.46 -6.09
CA GLY A 312 -7.64 -42.45 -6.16
C GLY A 312 -8.95 -41.99 -5.52
N PHE A 313 -9.19 -40.68 -5.43
CA PHE A 313 -10.53 -40.17 -5.11
C PHE A 313 -11.42 -40.23 -6.35
N SER A 314 -12.66 -40.64 -6.13
CA SER A 314 -13.71 -40.63 -7.15
C SER A 314 -14.61 -39.42 -6.93
N GLU A 315 -14.73 -38.56 -7.95
CA GLU A 315 -15.61 -37.40 -7.91
C GLU A 315 -17.07 -37.84 -7.94
N VAL A 316 -17.89 -37.25 -7.06
CA VAL A 316 -19.33 -37.48 -6.96
C VAL A 316 -20.08 -36.15 -6.85
N ILE A 317 -21.37 -36.18 -7.17
CA ILE A 317 -22.26 -35.03 -7.07
C ILE A 317 -23.45 -35.45 -6.22
N THR A 318 -23.70 -34.73 -5.13
CA THR A 318 -24.84 -34.98 -4.24
C THR A 318 -25.85 -33.81 -4.25
N PRO A 319 -27.14 -34.07 -3.95
CA PRO A 319 -28.16 -33.02 -3.86
C PRO A 319 -27.80 -31.90 -2.87
N ASN A 320 -28.44 -30.73 -3.02
CA ASN A 320 -28.27 -29.61 -2.08
C ASN A 320 -29.34 -29.56 -0.99
N ILE A 321 -30.50 -30.18 -1.21
CA ILE A 321 -31.65 -30.15 -0.31
C ILE A 321 -31.94 -31.58 0.14
N PHE A 322 -32.12 -31.78 1.44
CA PHE A 322 -32.47 -33.06 2.05
C PHE A 322 -33.58 -32.89 3.08
N ASN A 323 -34.32 -33.97 3.32
CA ASN A 323 -35.25 -34.03 4.44
C ASN A 323 -34.51 -33.96 5.78
N ALA A 324 -35.07 -33.25 6.76
CA ALA A 324 -34.53 -33.08 8.11
C ALA A 324 -34.17 -34.42 8.79
N LYS A 325 -34.94 -35.49 8.50
CA LYS A 325 -34.70 -36.87 8.98
C LYS A 325 -33.27 -37.36 8.71
N LEU A 326 -32.63 -36.93 7.63
CA LEU A 326 -31.23 -37.29 7.34
C LEU A 326 -30.28 -36.71 8.40
N TRP A 327 -30.49 -35.45 8.76
CA TRP A 327 -29.66 -34.74 9.73
C TRP A 327 -29.91 -35.25 11.14
N GLU A 328 -31.15 -35.57 11.49
CA GLU A 328 -31.53 -36.27 12.73
C GLU A 328 -30.85 -37.63 12.83
N THR A 329 -30.96 -38.47 11.78
CA THR A 329 -30.32 -39.79 11.73
C THR A 329 -28.80 -39.71 11.87
N SER A 330 -28.20 -38.65 11.33
CA SER A 330 -26.75 -38.43 11.44
C SER A 330 -26.30 -37.79 12.76
N GLY A 331 -27.23 -37.37 13.64
CA GLY A 331 -26.96 -36.61 14.87
C GLY A 331 -26.62 -35.13 14.69
N HIS A 332 -26.56 -34.63 13.45
CA HIS A 332 -26.20 -33.23 13.18
C HIS A 332 -27.33 -32.25 13.49
N TRP A 333 -28.59 -32.71 13.48
CA TRP A 333 -29.73 -31.83 13.75
C TRP A 333 -29.68 -31.23 15.16
N GLU A 334 -29.35 -32.05 16.17
CA GLU A 334 -29.27 -31.63 17.58
C GLU A 334 -28.17 -30.58 17.83
N HIS A 335 -27.06 -30.64 17.08
CA HIS A 335 -25.90 -29.76 17.27
C HIS A 335 -25.83 -28.57 16.31
N PHE A 336 -26.34 -28.72 15.09
CA PHE A 336 -26.19 -27.74 14.02
C PHE A 336 -27.53 -27.21 13.48
N GLY A 337 -28.68 -27.73 13.94
CA GLY A 337 -30.00 -27.38 13.42
C GLY A 337 -30.28 -25.86 13.43
N GLU A 338 -29.90 -25.16 14.50
CA GLU A 338 -30.04 -23.70 14.60
C GLU A 338 -29.21 -22.93 13.56
N ASN A 339 -28.09 -23.51 13.12
CA ASN A 339 -27.16 -22.96 12.13
C ASN A 339 -27.42 -23.50 10.72
N MET A 340 -28.58 -24.11 10.46
CA MET A 340 -28.97 -24.64 9.15
C MET A 340 -30.08 -23.79 8.52
N PHE A 341 -30.04 -23.68 7.19
CA PHE A 341 -31.18 -23.14 6.44
C PHE A 341 -32.22 -24.25 6.25
N SER A 342 -33.29 -24.20 7.03
CA SER A 342 -34.43 -25.12 6.91
C SER A 342 -35.70 -24.38 6.49
N PHE A 343 -36.54 -25.06 5.72
CA PHE A 343 -37.83 -24.56 5.27
C PHE A 343 -38.84 -25.70 5.24
N ARG A 344 -40.10 -25.38 5.55
CA ARG A 344 -41.19 -26.35 5.50
C ARG A 344 -41.76 -26.40 4.09
N VAL A 345 -41.92 -27.61 3.56
CA VAL A 345 -42.58 -27.89 2.30
C VAL A 345 -43.60 -28.97 2.58
N GLU A 346 -44.88 -28.63 2.43
CA GLU A 346 -46.01 -29.49 2.85
C GLU A 346 -45.87 -29.88 4.33
N ASP A 347 -45.95 -31.17 4.65
CA ASP A 347 -45.81 -31.72 6.01
C ASP A 347 -44.36 -32.09 6.37
N GLU A 348 -43.39 -31.83 5.48
CA GLU A 348 -41.97 -32.17 5.71
C GLU A 348 -41.10 -30.93 5.90
N THR A 349 -40.09 -31.06 6.78
CA THR A 349 -39.03 -30.05 6.91
C THR A 349 -37.86 -30.45 6.02
N LEU A 350 -37.52 -29.58 5.08
CA LEU A 350 -36.34 -29.71 4.23
C LEU A 350 -35.26 -28.75 4.72
N ALA A 351 -34.00 -29.11 4.48
CA ALA A 351 -32.87 -28.25 4.80
C ALA A 351 -31.81 -28.29 3.69
N LEU A 352 -31.17 -27.14 3.47
CA LEU A 352 -29.96 -27.07 2.66
C LEU A 352 -28.81 -27.78 3.41
N LYS A 353 -27.99 -28.53 2.68
CA LYS A 353 -26.87 -29.25 3.28
C LYS A 353 -25.83 -28.29 3.91
N PRO A 354 -25.50 -28.42 5.21
CA PRO A 354 -24.37 -27.71 5.83
C PRO A 354 -23.03 -28.43 5.63
N MET A 355 -23.07 -29.69 5.18
CA MET A 355 -21.93 -30.57 4.92
C MET A 355 -22.31 -31.74 3.98
N ASN A 356 -21.31 -32.39 3.37
CA ASN A 356 -21.54 -33.51 2.45
C ASN A 356 -21.57 -34.89 3.12
N CYS A 357 -21.10 -35.02 4.37
CA CYS A 357 -20.86 -36.32 5.01
C CYS A 357 -22.10 -37.24 5.07
N PRO A 358 -23.31 -36.76 5.44
CA PRO A 358 -24.48 -37.63 5.45
C PRO A 358 -24.90 -38.13 4.06
N ALA A 359 -24.75 -37.28 3.02
CA ALA A 359 -25.02 -37.69 1.63
C ALA A 359 -24.02 -38.75 1.15
N HIS A 360 -22.75 -38.60 1.51
CA HIS A 360 -21.69 -39.60 1.29
C HIS A 360 -22.02 -40.95 1.95
N CYS A 361 -22.57 -40.94 3.17
CA CYS A 361 -23.03 -42.16 3.84
C CYS A 361 -24.18 -42.85 3.09
N LEU A 362 -25.13 -42.09 2.54
CA LEU A 362 -26.20 -42.64 1.69
C LEU A 362 -25.64 -43.28 0.41
N MET A 363 -24.63 -42.68 -0.22
CA MET A 363 -23.96 -43.26 -1.39
C MET A 363 -23.22 -44.56 -1.06
N PHE A 364 -22.57 -44.60 0.12
CA PHE A 364 -21.91 -45.81 0.60
C PHE A 364 -22.94 -46.93 0.84
N SER A 365 -24.05 -46.62 1.52
CA SER A 365 -25.09 -47.57 1.92
C SER A 365 -26.03 -48.01 0.79
N HIS A 366 -26.05 -47.30 -0.35
CA HIS A 366 -26.90 -47.62 -1.50
C HIS A 366 -26.79 -49.09 -1.97
N ARG A 367 -25.62 -49.72 -1.81
CA ARG A 367 -25.45 -51.15 -2.05
C ARG A 367 -24.44 -51.78 -1.08
N PRO A 368 -24.52 -53.11 -0.84
CA PRO A 368 -23.47 -53.83 -0.14
C PRO A 368 -22.10 -53.63 -0.81
N ARG A 369 -21.08 -53.42 0.02
CA ARG A 369 -19.70 -53.17 -0.43
C ARG A 369 -18.80 -54.36 -0.09
N SER A 370 -18.08 -54.85 -1.09
CA SER A 370 -17.03 -55.84 -0.86
C SER A 370 -15.86 -55.18 -0.17
N TRP A 371 -15.20 -55.92 0.71
CA TRP A 371 -14.01 -55.43 1.38
C TRP A 371 -12.85 -55.08 0.44
N ARG A 372 -12.83 -55.67 -0.76
CA ARG A 372 -11.83 -55.39 -1.79
C ARG A 372 -12.01 -54.02 -2.43
N GLU A 373 -13.20 -53.42 -2.30
CA GLU A 373 -13.48 -52.06 -2.78
C GLU A 373 -12.93 -50.99 -1.82
N LEU A 374 -12.42 -51.38 -0.64
CA LEU A 374 -11.84 -50.44 0.33
C LEU A 374 -10.31 -50.33 0.14
N PRO A 375 -9.74 -49.11 0.24
CA PRO A 375 -10.38 -47.87 0.68
C PRO A 375 -11.22 -47.19 -0.41
N LEU A 376 -12.49 -46.88 -0.09
CA LEU A 376 -13.34 -46.05 -0.95
C LEU A 376 -13.14 -44.59 -0.59
N ARG A 377 -12.92 -43.74 -1.60
CA ARG A 377 -12.67 -42.31 -1.42
C ARG A 377 -13.58 -41.52 -2.35
N LEU A 378 -14.56 -40.81 -1.79
CA LEU A 378 -15.47 -39.95 -2.54
C LEU A 378 -15.08 -38.49 -2.34
N ALA A 379 -15.09 -37.71 -3.42
CA ALA A 379 -14.81 -36.27 -3.42
C ALA A 379 -16.00 -35.50 -3.97
N ASP A 380 -16.49 -34.50 -3.24
CA ASP A 380 -17.67 -33.71 -3.61
C ASP A 380 -17.36 -32.20 -3.53
N PHE A 381 -17.60 -31.52 -4.64
CA PHE A 381 -17.42 -30.07 -4.81
C PHE A 381 -18.74 -29.29 -4.74
N GLY A 382 -19.79 -29.93 -4.22
CA GLY A 382 -21.14 -29.38 -4.09
C GLY A 382 -21.23 -28.19 -3.13
N VAL A 383 -22.34 -27.45 -3.26
CA VAL A 383 -22.52 -26.20 -2.52
C VAL A 383 -23.01 -26.47 -1.10
N LEU A 384 -22.37 -25.88 -0.08
CA LEU A 384 -22.81 -25.96 1.31
C LEU A 384 -23.38 -24.63 1.79
N HIS A 385 -24.34 -24.70 2.70
CA HIS A 385 -24.99 -23.52 3.27
C HIS A 385 -25.04 -23.64 4.79
N ARG A 386 -24.58 -22.59 5.48
CA ARG A 386 -24.61 -22.45 6.94
C ARG A 386 -25.25 -21.12 7.28
N ASN A 387 -26.20 -21.13 8.19
CA ASN A 387 -26.84 -19.94 8.69
C ASN A 387 -25.94 -19.28 9.75
N GLU A 388 -24.85 -18.67 9.29
CA GLU A 388 -23.91 -17.97 10.16
C GLU A 388 -24.55 -16.66 10.67
N PRO A 389 -24.34 -16.27 11.94
CA PRO A 389 -24.83 -15.00 12.45
C PRO A 389 -24.34 -13.84 11.60
N SER A 390 -25.22 -12.91 11.24
CA SER A 390 -24.91 -11.81 10.29
C SER A 390 -23.70 -10.97 10.70
N GLY A 391 -23.49 -10.76 12.01
CA GLY A 391 -22.34 -10.04 12.56
C GLY A 391 -20.99 -10.77 12.44
N SER A 392 -20.99 -12.05 12.08
CA SER A 392 -19.78 -12.86 11.92
C SER A 392 -19.26 -12.93 10.47
N LEU A 393 -20.05 -12.46 9.50
CA LEU A 393 -19.72 -12.52 8.09
C LEU A 393 -18.57 -11.58 7.74
N SER A 394 -17.57 -12.09 7.01
CA SER A 394 -16.37 -11.32 6.68
C SER A 394 -15.75 -11.74 5.35
N GLY A 395 -16.10 -11.00 4.29
CA GLY A 395 -15.62 -11.26 2.93
C GLY A 395 -15.76 -12.73 2.55
N LEU A 396 -14.73 -13.30 1.92
CA LEU A 396 -14.64 -14.74 1.67
C LEU A 396 -14.24 -15.60 2.89
N THR A 397 -13.75 -15.04 4.00
CA THR A 397 -13.24 -15.82 5.14
C THR A 397 -14.35 -16.50 5.93
N ARG A 398 -15.51 -15.84 6.07
CA ARG A 398 -16.70 -16.37 6.74
C ARG A 398 -17.96 -15.95 5.99
N VAL A 399 -18.69 -16.93 5.47
CA VAL A 399 -19.79 -16.80 4.49
C VAL A 399 -20.96 -17.72 4.85
N CYS A 400 -22.19 -17.33 4.49
CA CYS A 400 -23.40 -18.17 4.69
C CYS A 400 -23.51 -19.25 3.61
N ALA A 401 -23.24 -18.91 2.36
CA ALA A 401 -23.16 -19.85 1.27
C ALA A 401 -21.69 -20.08 0.91
N ALA A 402 -21.18 -21.24 1.29
CA ALA A 402 -19.84 -21.70 0.93
C ALA A 402 -19.98 -22.91 0.02
N SER A 403 -19.69 -22.81 -1.26
CA SER A 403 -19.59 -24.02 -2.09
C SER A 403 -18.32 -24.83 -1.86
N ASN A 404 -17.93 -25.16 -0.63
CA ASN A 404 -16.50 -25.37 -0.39
C ASN A 404 -15.67 -24.20 -1.01
N ARG A 405 -16.28 -23.01 -1.20
CA ARG A 405 -15.84 -21.92 -2.10
C ARG A 405 -14.73 -21.05 -1.51
N THR A 406 -14.19 -21.51 -0.38
CA THR A 406 -12.89 -21.18 0.21
C THR A 406 -12.18 -22.49 0.51
N MET A 407 -11.83 -23.25 -0.54
CA MET A 407 -11.17 -24.56 -0.51
C MET A 407 -11.19 -25.29 0.85
N PRO A 408 -12.23 -26.09 1.11
CA PRO A 408 -11.99 -27.40 1.67
C PRO A 408 -12.49 -28.41 0.66
N THR A 409 -11.60 -29.31 0.31
CA THR A 409 -11.87 -30.42 -0.56
C THR A 409 -12.67 -31.43 0.27
N SER A 410 -14.01 -31.41 0.21
CA SER A 410 -14.82 -32.31 1.04
C SER A 410 -14.71 -33.72 0.47
N SER A 411 -14.15 -34.61 1.27
CA SER A 411 -14.00 -36.01 0.90
C SER A 411 -14.30 -36.92 2.08
N ALA A 412 -14.83 -38.10 1.78
CA ALA A 412 -15.05 -39.14 2.76
C ALA A 412 -14.26 -40.38 2.35
N GLY A 413 -13.51 -40.93 3.30
CA GLY A 413 -12.76 -42.18 3.15
C GLY A 413 -13.38 -43.25 4.03
N TRP A 414 -13.82 -44.36 3.43
CA TRP A 414 -14.21 -45.55 4.18
C TRP A 414 -13.07 -46.54 4.16
N ILE A 415 -12.64 -46.93 5.36
CA ILE A 415 -11.47 -47.76 5.57
C ILE A 415 -11.78 -48.84 6.59
N ARG A 416 -11.03 -49.94 6.53
CA ARG A 416 -11.06 -50.97 7.56
C ARG A 416 -10.38 -50.46 8.83
N PRO A 417 -10.76 -50.94 10.03
CA PRO A 417 -10.08 -50.58 11.27
C PRO A 417 -8.55 -50.82 11.23
N ALA A 418 -8.11 -51.91 10.57
CA ALA A 418 -6.69 -52.21 10.38
C ALA A 418 -5.92 -51.17 9.52
N ALA A 419 -6.60 -50.29 8.78
CA ALA A 419 -6.03 -49.24 7.94
C ALA A 419 -6.17 -47.83 8.54
N LEU A 420 -6.69 -47.71 9.78
CA LEU A 420 -6.87 -46.44 10.50
C LEU A 420 -5.56 -45.71 10.79
N THR A 421 -4.42 -46.40 10.83
CA THR A 421 -3.10 -45.77 11.03
C THR A 421 -2.53 -45.19 9.74
N ALA A 422 -2.63 -45.89 8.61
CA ALA A 422 -2.03 -45.48 7.34
C ALA A 422 -2.79 -44.35 6.62
N THR A 423 -4.12 -44.32 6.72
CA THR A 423 -4.95 -43.39 5.93
C THR A 423 -4.85 -41.92 6.41
N PRO A 424 -4.90 -41.62 7.72
CA PRO A 424 -4.67 -40.26 8.22
C PRO A 424 -3.28 -39.74 7.88
N HIS A 425 -2.25 -40.60 7.87
CA HIS A 425 -0.88 -40.21 7.47
C HIS A 425 -0.82 -39.77 6.01
N CYS A 426 -1.55 -40.44 5.10
CA CYS A 426 -1.67 -39.99 3.70
C CYS A 426 -2.43 -38.67 3.55
N CYS A 427 -3.46 -38.41 4.37
CA CYS A 427 -4.19 -37.14 4.33
C CYS A 427 -3.36 -35.98 4.91
N VAL A 428 -2.61 -36.22 5.99
CA VAL A 428 -1.68 -35.23 6.56
C VAL A 428 -0.54 -34.95 5.59
N ALA A 429 0.04 -36.00 4.97
CA ALA A 429 1.05 -35.84 3.93
C ALA A 429 0.51 -35.07 2.72
N LEU A 430 -0.73 -35.33 2.27
CA LEU A 430 -1.39 -34.53 1.24
C LEU A 430 -1.52 -33.06 1.65
N GLY A 431 -1.93 -32.78 2.89
CA GLY A 431 -1.99 -31.41 3.41
C GLY A 431 -0.63 -30.72 3.38
N SER A 432 0.43 -31.42 3.82
CA SER A 432 1.80 -30.92 3.78
C SER A 432 2.34 -30.75 2.36
N ASP A 433 2.05 -31.67 1.45
CA ASP A 433 2.44 -31.61 0.04
C ASP A 433 1.74 -30.45 -0.66
N LEU A 434 0.43 -30.25 -0.43
CA LEU A 434 -0.33 -29.12 -1.00
C LEU A 434 0.21 -27.77 -0.49
N LEU A 435 0.49 -27.66 0.81
CA LEU A 435 1.12 -26.47 1.38
C LEU A 435 2.54 -26.25 0.84
N GLY A 436 3.29 -27.33 0.59
CA GLY A 436 4.62 -27.29 -0.03
C GLY A 436 4.57 -26.87 -1.51
N ILE A 437 3.54 -27.30 -2.26
CA ILE A 437 3.31 -26.92 -3.67
C ILE A 437 2.88 -25.46 -3.78
N GLU A 438 2.06 -24.96 -2.86
CA GLU A 438 1.71 -23.52 -2.79
C GLU A 438 2.91 -22.63 -2.41
N GLN A 439 3.90 -23.18 -1.70
CA GLN A 439 5.11 -22.46 -1.29
C GLN A 439 6.29 -22.63 -2.26
N ALA A 440 6.27 -23.62 -3.14
CA ALA A 440 7.30 -23.85 -4.15
C ALA A 440 7.11 -22.95 -5.38
N PRO A 441 8.19 -22.40 -5.99
CA PRO A 441 8.08 -21.82 -7.32
C PRO A 441 7.66 -22.91 -8.31
N LEU A 442 6.51 -22.71 -8.96
CA LEU A 442 5.93 -23.64 -9.95
C LEU A 442 7.00 -24.13 -10.96
N PRO A 443 7.20 -25.45 -11.14
CA PRO A 443 8.02 -25.97 -12.22
C PRO A 443 7.31 -25.78 -13.58
N PRO A 444 8.06 -25.67 -14.70
CA PRO A 444 7.46 -25.53 -16.03
C PRO A 444 6.66 -26.79 -16.37
N ALA A 445 5.38 -26.61 -16.69
CA ALA A 445 4.49 -27.71 -17.04
C ALA A 445 4.88 -28.32 -18.40
N LEU A 446 4.99 -29.65 -18.43
CA LEU A 446 5.14 -30.46 -19.63
C LEU A 446 3.94 -30.26 -20.57
N ALA A 447 4.23 -30.01 -21.85
CA ALA A 447 3.25 -29.81 -22.92
C ALA A 447 2.36 -31.04 -23.18
N PRO A 448 1.05 -30.88 -23.43
CA PRO A 448 0.24 -31.93 -24.01
C PRO A 448 0.29 -31.90 -25.55
N ARG A 449 0.54 -33.07 -26.15
CA ARG A 449 0.47 -33.34 -27.60
C ARG A 449 -0.95 -33.13 -28.14
N GLY A 450 -1.03 -32.76 -29.41
CA GLY A 450 -2.20 -32.12 -30.04
C GLY A 450 -3.43 -32.98 -30.33
N ARG A 451 -4.52 -32.28 -30.63
CA ARG A 451 -5.57 -32.67 -31.60
C ARG A 451 -6.00 -31.43 -32.39
N ARG A 452 -5.95 -31.53 -33.72
CA ARG A 452 -6.48 -30.54 -34.68
C ARG A 452 -8.02 -30.56 -34.68
N PRO A 453 -8.72 -29.45 -34.96
CA PRO A 453 -10.12 -29.49 -35.37
C PRO A 453 -10.26 -29.56 -36.89
N SER A 454 -11.26 -30.32 -37.31
CA SER A 454 -11.77 -30.51 -38.67
C SER A 454 -12.66 -29.34 -39.08
N CYS A 455 -12.43 -28.75 -40.25
CA CYS A 455 -13.38 -27.86 -40.92
C CYS A 455 -14.20 -28.68 -41.92
N ASN A 456 -15.52 -28.64 -41.84
CA ASN A 456 -16.39 -29.15 -42.91
C ASN A 456 -17.37 -28.05 -43.38
N ASN A 457 -17.36 -27.87 -44.70
CA ASN A 457 -18.34 -27.25 -45.58
C ASN A 457 -18.71 -25.77 -45.37
N GLY A 458 -17.97 -24.93 -46.13
CA GLY A 458 -18.56 -23.98 -47.08
C GLY A 458 -19.59 -22.98 -46.57
N LEU A 459 -19.14 -21.96 -45.84
CA LEU A 459 -19.52 -20.54 -45.98
C LEU A 459 -18.83 -19.75 -44.85
N LEU A 460 -17.98 -18.79 -45.26
CA LEU A 460 -17.38 -17.68 -44.49
C LEU A 460 -17.37 -17.82 -42.95
N CYS A 461 -16.28 -18.36 -42.39
CA CYS A 461 -15.90 -18.04 -41.01
C CYS A 461 -15.39 -16.59 -40.98
N THR A 462 -16.29 -15.64 -40.74
CA THR A 462 -15.88 -14.28 -40.38
C THR A 462 -15.26 -14.32 -38.99
N THR A 463 -13.95 -14.13 -38.92
CA THR A 463 -13.24 -13.88 -37.68
C THR A 463 -13.78 -12.57 -37.09
N ARG A 464 -14.47 -12.69 -35.97
CA ARG A 464 -14.90 -11.56 -35.15
C ARG A 464 -13.66 -11.02 -34.43
N GLU A 465 -12.92 -10.11 -35.07
CA GLU A 465 -11.80 -9.41 -34.46
C GLU A 465 -12.29 -8.15 -33.73
N ALA A 466 -12.09 -8.14 -32.42
CA ALA A 466 -12.04 -6.93 -31.61
C ALA A 466 -10.58 -6.75 -31.12
N PRO A 467 -10.11 -5.50 -30.96
CA PRO A 467 -8.75 -5.12 -31.30
C PRO A 467 -7.73 -5.60 -30.27
N LEU A 468 -6.80 -6.45 -30.72
CA LEU A 468 -5.46 -6.50 -30.16
C LEU A 468 -4.76 -5.19 -30.54
N TYR A 469 -4.31 -4.41 -29.57
CA TYR A 469 -3.48 -3.23 -29.83
C TYR A 469 -2.26 -3.64 -30.70
N LYS A 470 -2.24 -3.19 -31.96
CA LYS A 470 -1.26 -3.49 -33.01
C LYS A 470 -0.62 -2.17 -33.45
N LEU A 471 0.70 -2.13 -33.60
CA LEU A 471 1.39 -0.97 -34.19
C LEU A 471 1.06 -0.90 -35.68
N ASP A 472 0.89 0.31 -36.22
CA ASP A 472 0.47 0.53 -37.60
C ASP A 472 1.40 -0.16 -38.64
N GLU A 473 2.68 -0.35 -38.29
CA GLU A 473 3.70 -0.97 -39.16
C GLU A 473 3.99 -2.45 -38.85
N PHE A 474 3.31 -3.04 -37.88
CA PHE A 474 3.48 -4.43 -37.50
C PHE A 474 2.32 -5.26 -38.03
N PRO A 475 2.50 -6.46 -38.60
CA PRO A 475 3.76 -7.05 -39.02
C PRO A 475 4.43 -6.29 -40.18
N PRO A 476 5.77 -6.22 -40.21
CA PRO A 476 6.50 -5.61 -41.33
C PRO A 476 6.40 -6.47 -42.60
N ALA A 477 6.35 -5.81 -43.76
CA ALA A 477 6.37 -6.49 -45.07
C ALA A 477 7.69 -7.23 -45.31
N GLN A 478 7.63 -8.39 -45.99
CA GLN A 478 8.84 -9.15 -46.33
C GLN A 478 9.63 -8.44 -47.44
N PRO A 479 10.97 -8.41 -47.35
CA PRO A 479 11.83 -7.93 -48.42
C PRO A 479 11.68 -8.76 -49.69
N THR A 480 11.44 -8.09 -50.82
CA THR A 480 11.33 -8.65 -52.17
C THR A 480 12.06 -7.73 -53.15
N PHE A 481 12.41 -8.21 -54.35
CA PHE A 481 13.03 -7.34 -55.36
C PHE A 481 12.20 -6.09 -55.67
N ASP A 482 10.87 -6.18 -55.58
CA ASP A 482 9.94 -5.08 -55.88
C ASP A 482 9.92 -3.97 -54.81
N ASN A 483 10.31 -4.27 -53.56
CA ASN A 483 10.29 -3.30 -52.45
C ASN A 483 11.67 -2.98 -51.87
N LEU A 484 12.73 -3.65 -52.33
CA LEU A 484 14.10 -3.48 -51.84
C LEU A 484 14.61 -2.05 -51.99
N GLY A 485 14.29 -1.41 -53.12
CA GLY A 485 14.61 0.00 -53.36
C GLY A 485 13.97 0.95 -52.36
N ASN A 486 12.74 0.65 -51.90
CA ASN A 486 12.04 1.44 -50.89
C ASN A 486 12.57 1.16 -49.48
N ILE A 487 12.94 -0.09 -49.18
CA ILE A 487 13.52 -0.49 -47.88
C ILE A 487 14.84 0.24 -47.63
N CYS A 488 15.68 0.33 -48.67
CA CYS A 488 17.02 0.91 -48.61
C CYS A 488 17.08 2.39 -49.01
N ALA A 489 15.95 3.05 -49.25
CA ALA A 489 15.92 4.47 -49.55
C ALA A 489 16.40 5.31 -48.35
N GLU A 490 17.32 6.25 -48.58
CA GLU A 490 17.83 7.15 -47.53
C GLU A 490 16.72 8.07 -46.97
N GLU A 491 15.75 8.42 -47.80
CA GLU A 491 14.60 9.27 -47.43
C GLU A 491 13.49 8.51 -46.69
N ARG A 492 13.64 7.19 -46.46
CA ARG A 492 12.63 6.41 -45.75
C ARG A 492 12.53 6.89 -44.30
N LYS A 493 11.32 7.24 -43.88
CA LYS A 493 11.01 7.54 -42.48
C LYS A 493 11.20 6.29 -41.63
N LYS A 494 12.25 6.26 -40.81
CA LYS A 494 12.53 5.17 -39.86
C LYS A 494 11.76 5.44 -38.57
N PHE A 495 10.90 4.50 -38.18
CA PHE A 495 10.21 4.57 -36.90
C PHE A 495 11.06 3.88 -35.83
N SER A 496 11.36 4.60 -34.76
CA SER A 496 12.04 4.06 -33.58
C SER A 496 11.03 3.97 -32.45
N TYR A 497 10.67 2.75 -32.04
CA TYR A 497 9.70 2.52 -30.98
C TYR A 497 10.41 2.37 -29.65
N GLY A 498 10.11 3.22 -28.68
CA GLY A 498 10.72 3.18 -27.37
C GLY A 498 9.72 3.51 -26.26
N PRO A 499 10.20 3.63 -25.01
CA PRO A 499 9.35 3.95 -23.87
C PRO A 499 8.58 5.28 -24.01
N TRP A 500 9.03 6.16 -24.91
CA TRP A 500 8.54 7.53 -25.09
C TRP A 500 7.40 7.66 -26.12
N ASN A 501 7.21 6.69 -27.01
CA ASN A 501 6.18 6.72 -28.06
C ASN A 501 5.30 5.46 -28.11
N LEU A 502 5.45 4.56 -27.14
CA LEU A 502 4.53 3.44 -26.92
C LEU A 502 3.64 3.70 -25.70
N PRO A 503 2.33 3.40 -25.76
CA PRO A 503 1.44 3.51 -24.62
C PRO A 503 1.96 2.64 -23.47
N GLN A 504 2.33 3.27 -22.35
CA GLN A 504 2.81 2.57 -21.15
C GLN A 504 1.62 2.01 -20.36
N THR A 505 0.83 1.14 -20.99
CA THR A 505 -0.17 0.29 -20.32
C THR A 505 0.51 -1.01 -19.89
N GLY A 506 -0.04 -1.70 -18.87
CA GLY A 506 0.52 -2.94 -18.33
C GLY A 506 0.59 -4.14 -19.29
N PHE A 507 0.41 -3.93 -20.59
CA PHE A 507 0.43 -4.96 -21.62
C PHE A 507 1.75 -4.90 -22.41
N SER A 508 2.58 -5.91 -22.17
CA SER A 508 3.92 -6.11 -22.75
C SER A 508 3.97 -6.36 -24.27
N HIS A 509 2.82 -6.34 -24.95
CA HIS A 509 2.68 -6.74 -26.36
C HIS A 509 3.16 -5.68 -27.35
N LEU A 510 2.71 -4.42 -27.19
CA LEU A 510 3.14 -3.29 -28.05
C LEU A 510 4.64 -3.03 -27.93
N SER A 511 5.22 -3.22 -26.74
CA SER A 511 6.67 -3.11 -26.52
C SER A 511 7.44 -4.17 -27.30
N ARG A 512 6.95 -5.41 -27.38
CA ARG A 512 7.62 -6.46 -28.14
C ARG A 512 7.47 -6.26 -29.64
N GLN A 513 6.34 -5.77 -30.11
CA GLN A 513 6.17 -5.36 -31.51
C GLN A 513 7.16 -4.23 -31.87
N GLY A 514 7.30 -3.22 -31.00
CA GLY A 514 8.27 -2.14 -31.18
C GLY A 514 9.72 -2.62 -31.14
N ASP A 515 10.06 -3.51 -30.20
CA ASP A 515 11.40 -4.12 -30.10
C ASP A 515 11.74 -4.92 -31.38
N ALA A 516 10.76 -5.62 -31.95
CA ALA A 516 10.92 -6.37 -33.20
C ALA A 516 11.16 -5.46 -34.41
N LEU A 517 10.41 -4.36 -34.53
CA LEU A 517 10.61 -3.37 -35.58
C LEU A 517 11.97 -2.66 -35.46
N ASN A 518 12.39 -2.31 -34.24
CA ASN A 518 13.72 -1.72 -34.02
C ASN A 518 14.86 -2.70 -34.39
N ALA A 519 14.70 -3.99 -34.06
CA ALA A 519 15.68 -5.02 -34.39
C ALA A 519 15.78 -5.22 -35.92
N LEU A 520 14.65 -5.15 -36.62
CA LEU A 520 14.60 -5.17 -38.07
C LEU A 520 15.35 -3.97 -38.66
N GLU A 521 15.06 -2.75 -38.20
CA GLU A 521 15.75 -1.53 -38.66
C GLU A 521 17.27 -1.58 -38.46
N ALA A 522 17.72 -2.09 -37.31
CA ALA A 522 19.13 -2.28 -37.02
C ALA A 522 19.78 -3.32 -37.96
N GLY A 523 19.05 -4.36 -38.35
CA GLY A 523 19.53 -5.39 -39.28
C GLY A 523 19.53 -4.95 -40.74
N LEU A 524 18.57 -4.13 -41.15
CA LEU A 524 18.47 -3.61 -42.53
C LEU A 524 19.58 -2.60 -42.86
N GLY A 525 20.04 -1.83 -41.87
CA GLY A 525 21.07 -0.79 -42.07
C GLY A 525 22.35 -1.31 -42.77
N PRO A 526 23.03 -2.34 -42.23
CA PRO A 526 24.18 -2.96 -42.87
C PRO A 526 23.86 -3.64 -44.20
N CYS A 527 22.70 -4.30 -44.32
CA CYS A 527 22.30 -4.99 -45.55
C CYS A 527 22.13 -4.02 -46.73
N CYS A 528 21.61 -2.82 -46.48
CA CYS A 528 21.42 -1.80 -47.50
C CYS A 528 22.72 -1.16 -48.01
N GLN A 529 23.86 -1.41 -47.35
CA GLN A 529 25.18 -0.95 -47.79
C GLN A 529 25.88 -1.94 -48.76
N LEU A 530 25.28 -3.10 -49.04
CA LEU A 530 25.81 -4.07 -50.01
C LEU A 530 25.70 -3.52 -51.45
N PRO A 531 26.65 -3.85 -52.34
CA PRO A 531 26.78 -3.19 -53.63
C PRO A 531 25.74 -3.60 -54.67
N THR A 532 25.20 -4.83 -54.59
CA THR A 532 24.21 -5.35 -55.58
C THR A 532 22.89 -5.74 -54.91
N ASP A 533 21.77 -5.58 -55.63
CA ASP A 533 20.44 -5.96 -55.12
C ASP A 533 20.32 -7.49 -54.91
N GLU A 534 21.11 -8.27 -55.64
CA GLU A 534 21.26 -9.72 -55.50
C GLU A 534 21.91 -10.13 -54.17
N GLU A 535 22.78 -9.28 -53.60
CA GLU A 535 23.39 -9.49 -52.28
C GLU A 535 22.56 -8.85 -51.15
N LYS A 536 21.87 -7.73 -51.41
CA LYS A 536 21.01 -7.05 -50.45
C LYS A 536 19.79 -7.89 -50.06
N LEU A 537 19.12 -8.51 -51.03
CA LEU A 537 17.87 -9.24 -50.80
C LEU A 537 18.01 -10.37 -49.77
N PRO A 538 18.95 -11.33 -49.90
CA PRO A 538 19.10 -12.41 -48.92
C PRO A 538 19.47 -11.89 -47.52
N CYS A 539 20.29 -10.84 -47.42
CA CYS A 539 20.63 -10.20 -46.16
C CYS A 539 19.40 -9.56 -45.48
N CYS A 540 18.60 -8.80 -46.25
CA CYS A 540 17.37 -8.18 -45.74
C CYS A 540 16.32 -9.23 -45.33
N ALA A 541 16.17 -10.31 -46.12
CA ALA A 541 15.24 -11.40 -45.81
C ALA A 541 15.63 -12.13 -44.52
N GLU A 542 16.93 -12.34 -44.29
CA GLU A 542 17.44 -12.91 -43.04
C GLU A 542 17.22 -11.98 -41.84
N ALA A 543 17.45 -10.67 -41.99
CA ALA A 543 17.16 -9.68 -40.96
C ALA A 543 15.66 -9.67 -40.57
N TRP A 544 14.77 -9.82 -41.56
CA TRP A 544 13.33 -9.92 -41.37
C TRP A 544 12.92 -11.17 -40.60
N SER A 545 13.40 -12.36 -41.01
CA SER A 545 13.10 -13.62 -40.32
C SER A 545 13.63 -13.62 -38.88
N ASN A 546 14.86 -13.13 -38.67
CA ASN A 546 15.47 -13.03 -37.33
C ASN A 546 14.70 -12.10 -36.39
N ALA A 547 14.21 -10.96 -36.88
CA ALA A 547 13.45 -10.01 -36.07
C ALA A 547 12.11 -10.61 -35.60
N LEU A 548 11.37 -11.28 -36.49
CA LEU A 548 10.10 -11.91 -36.14
C LEU A 548 10.26 -13.22 -35.35
N GLY A 549 11.33 -13.97 -35.58
CA GLY A 549 11.68 -15.13 -34.75
C GLY A 549 11.93 -14.72 -33.29
N ARG A 550 12.71 -13.66 -33.07
CA ARG A 550 12.94 -13.08 -31.73
C ARG A 550 11.65 -12.54 -31.11
N PHE A 551 10.76 -11.96 -31.91
CA PHE A 551 9.44 -11.54 -31.44
C PHE A 551 8.63 -12.74 -30.92
N CYS A 552 8.58 -13.84 -31.66
CA CYS A 552 7.86 -15.04 -31.24
C CYS A 552 8.48 -15.70 -30.01
N GLU A 553 9.80 -15.81 -29.93
CA GLU A 553 10.49 -16.24 -28.71
C GLU A 553 10.15 -15.35 -27.51
N ALA A 554 10.11 -14.03 -27.71
CA ALA A 554 9.75 -13.08 -26.67
C ALA A 554 8.26 -13.21 -26.26
N GLU A 555 7.35 -13.47 -27.20
CA GLU A 555 5.94 -13.76 -26.91
C GLU A 555 5.79 -15.02 -26.05
N PHE A 556 6.49 -16.11 -26.40
CA PHE A 556 6.48 -17.37 -25.62
C PHE A 556 7.17 -17.27 -24.26
N SER A 557 8.10 -16.34 -24.09
CA SER A 557 8.79 -16.10 -22.81
C SER A 557 7.94 -15.36 -21.77
N THR A 558 6.73 -14.93 -22.13
CA THR A 558 5.85 -14.14 -21.25
C THR A 558 4.54 -14.84 -20.93
N LYS A 559 3.95 -14.55 -19.76
CA LYS A 559 2.70 -15.17 -19.27
C LYS A 559 1.43 -14.63 -19.97
N THR A 560 1.56 -13.97 -21.12
CA THR A 560 0.45 -13.44 -21.93
C THR A 560 0.12 -14.40 -23.07
N ARG A 561 -1.11 -14.34 -23.61
CA ARG A 561 -1.46 -15.11 -24.81
C ARG A 561 -0.54 -14.70 -25.98
N PRO A 562 0.22 -15.62 -26.60
CA PRO A 562 1.12 -15.30 -27.70
C PRO A 562 0.38 -14.76 -28.93
N TYR A 563 1.04 -13.93 -29.73
CA TYR A 563 0.55 -13.50 -31.03
C TYR A 563 0.14 -14.71 -31.91
N PRO A 564 -1.03 -14.71 -32.57
CA PRO A 564 -1.56 -15.89 -33.27
C PRO A 564 -0.60 -16.54 -34.27
N CYS A 565 0.14 -15.74 -35.05
CA CYS A 565 1.12 -16.27 -36.00
C CYS A 565 2.30 -17.00 -35.35
N CYS A 566 2.68 -16.63 -34.12
CA CYS A 566 3.77 -17.30 -33.41
C CYS A 566 3.42 -18.72 -32.97
N LEU A 567 2.14 -19.09 -32.92
CA LEU A 567 1.68 -20.43 -32.53
C LEU A 567 1.88 -21.50 -33.63
N LEU A 568 2.36 -21.10 -34.81
CA LEU A 568 2.58 -21.97 -35.95
C LEU A 568 4.05 -22.44 -35.98
N GLU A 569 4.32 -23.71 -36.34
CA GLU A 569 5.67 -24.30 -36.30
C GLU A 569 6.34 -24.29 -37.69
N GLY A 570 7.64 -23.97 -37.77
CA GLY A 570 8.42 -23.95 -39.02
C GLY A 570 8.04 -22.81 -39.98
N GLU A 571 8.19 -22.97 -41.30
CA GLU A 571 7.87 -21.94 -42.33
C GLU A 571 6.39 -21.46 -42.33
N THR A 572 5.54 -22.07 -41.50
CA THR A 572 4.13 -21.75 -41.38
C THR A 572 3.83 -20.48 -40.57
N TRP A 573 4.75 -20.04 -39.69
CA TRP A 573 4.61 -18.77 -38.98
C TRP A 573 4.95 -17.56 -39.86
N GLU A 574 5.98 -17.68 -40.70
CA GLU A 574 6.38 -16.64 -41.66
C GLU A 574 5.26 -16.33 -42.66
N THR A 575 4.65 -17.38 -43.22
CA THR A 575 3.48 -17.25 -44.10
C THR A 575 2.25 -16.64 -43.42
N CYS A 576 2.11 -16.78 -42.11
CA CYS A 576 1.06 -16.09 -41.36
C CYS A 576 1.34 -14.59 -41.22
N PHE A 577 2.57 -14.19 -40.89
CA PHE A 577 2.94 -12.76 -40.83
C PHE A 577 2.84 -12.09 -42.21
N LEU A 578 3.18 -12.80 -43.28
CA LEU A 578 2.98 -12.34 -44.65
C LEU A 578 1.51 -12.02 -44.96
N ARG A 579 0.58 -12.87 -44.51
CA ARG A 579 -0.86 -12.67 -44.73
C ARG A 579 -1.43 -11.53 -43.88
N GLU A 580 -0.86 -11.27 -42.70
CA GLU A 580 -1.33 -10.25 -41.76
C GLU A 580 -0.61 -8.89 -41.89
N ALA A 581 0.45 -8.81 -42.70
CA ALA A 581 1.14 -7.58 -43.01
C ALA A 581 0.23 -6.65 -43.83
N PRO A 582 0.12 -5.35 -43.47
CA PRO A 582 -0.53 -4.38 -44.33
C PRO A 582 0.17 -4.34 -45.70
N ALA A 583 -0.61 -4.19 -46.78
CA ALA A 583 -0.19 -4.49 -48.15
C ALA A 583 1.17 -3.90 -48.58
N SER A 584 2.02 -4.81 -49.10
CA SER A 584 3.25 -4.79 -49.93
C SER A 584 4.06 -3.53 -50.29
N SER A 585 3.84 -2.33 -49.76
CA SER A 585 4.76 -1.21 -50.02
C SER A 585 5.16 -0.49 -48.75
N TYR A 586 6.45 -0.47 -48.46
CA TYR A 586 7.12 0.67 -47.82
C TYR A 586 6.83 1.91 -48.67
N GLY A 587 5.62 2.45 -48.59
CA GLY A 587 5.12 3.47 -49.50
C GLY A 587 5.85 4.78 -49.25
N SER A 588 6.40 5.37 -50.32
CA SER A 588 6.92 6.73 -50.31
C SER A 588 5.75 7.70 -50.09
N LEU A 589 5.51 8.08 -48.84
CA LEU A 589 4.57 9.15 -48.50
C LEU A 589 5.25 10.49 -48.79
N ARG A 590 4.99 10.98 -50.00
CA ARG A 590 5.16 12.36 -50.45
C ARG A 590 4.63 13.33 -49.39
N ALA A 591 5.39 14.39 -49.14
CA ALA A 591 5.12 15.45 -48.18
C ALA A 591 3.64 15.85 -48.03
N GLN A 592 3.15 15.90 -46.79
CA GLN A 592 2.00 16.68 -46.35
C GLN A 592 2.30 17.33 -44.98
N PRO A 593 1.67 18.49 -44.70
CA PRO A 593 2.24 19.52 -43.83
C PRO A 593 2.04 19.27 -42.34
N SER A 594 2.77 20.07 -41.56
CA SER A 594 2.78 20.23 -40.10
C SER A 594 1.44 20.02 -39.37
N PRO A 595 1.46 19.54 -38.10
CA PRO A 595 0.26 19.29 -37.32
C PRO A 595 -0.43 20.61 -36.96
N GLY A 596 -1.44 20.96 -37.72
CA GLY A 596 -2.24 22.16 -37.55
C GLY A 596 -3.45 22.14 -38.46
N GLU A 597 -4.29 21.09 -38.38
CA GLU A 597 -5.66 21.10 -38.91
C GLU A 597 -6.49 19.98 -38.27
N SER A 598 -7.56 20.38 -37.59
CA SER A 598 -8.55 19.52 -36.92
C SER A 598 -9.53 18.93 -37.95
N PRO A 599 -9.94 17.65 -37.85
CA PRO A 599 -11.04 17.16 -38.66
C PRO A 599 -12.39 17.46 -37.99
N GLY A 600 -13.27 18.13 -38.73
CA GLY A 600 -14.72 18.06 -38.54
C GLY A 600 -15.33 19.18 -37.70
N ALA A 601 -15.76 20.24 -38.38
CA ALA A 601 -16.75 21.18 -37.87
C ALA A 601 -18.08 20.46 -37.63
N CYS A 602 -18.62 20.57 -36.40
CA CYS A 602 -20.04 20.39 -36.14
C CYS A 602 -20.78 21.60 -36.72
N THR A 603 -21.55 21.41 -37.79
CA THR A 603 -22.45 22.43 -38.34
C THR A 603 -23.85 22.28 -37.72
N ASP A 604 -24.01 22.63 -36.43
CA ASP A 604 -25.30 23.01 -35.84
C ASP A 604 -25.10 23.69 -34.46
N PRO A 605 -25.56 24.94 -34.23
CA PRO A 605 -25.36 25.63 -32.96
C PRO A 605 -26.54 25.39 -32.00
N SER A 606 -26.72 24.17 -31.51
CA SER A 606 -27.41 23.94 -30.23
C SER A 606 -27.15 22.53 -29.69
N GLY A 607 -26.20 22.44 -28.75
CA GLY A 607 -26.05 21.27 -27.87
C GLY A 607 -24.81 20.42 -28.15
N CYS A 608 -23.70 20.76 -27.50
CA CYS A 608 -22.69 19.81 -27.03
C CYS A 608 -21.78 20.52 -26.02
N THR A 609 -22.15 20.44 -24.74
CA THR A 609 -21.27 20.72 -23.60
C THR A 609 -20.49 19.44 -23.27
N ALA A 610 -19.23 19.36 -23.68
CA ALA A 610 -18.29 18.38 -23.15
C ALA A 610 -16.85 18.91 -23.21
N THR A 611 -16.45 19.64 -22.17
CA THR A 611 -15.05 19.96 -21.88
C THR A 611 -14.34 18.67 -21.46
N VAL A 612 -13.47 18.12 -22.32
CA VAL A 612 -12.44 17.16 -21.88
C VAL A 612 -11.22 18.00 -21.48
N PRO A 613 -10.82 18.04 -20.20
CA PRO A 613 -9.61 18.73 -19.80
C PRO A 613 -8.38 17.98 -20.33
N ALA A 614 -7.41 18.73 -20.85
CA ALA A 614 -6.08 18.21 -21.16
C ALA A 614 -5.50 17.48 -19.93
N SER A 615 -5.03 16.25 -20.14
CA SER A 615 -4.42 15.43 -19.11
C SER A 615 -3.23 16.15 -18.43
N PRO A 616 -3.18 16.25 -17.08
CA PRO A 616 -2.08 16.88 -16.35
C PRO A 616 -0.73 16.13 -16.41
N TRP A 617 -0.61 15.05 -17.17
CA TRP A 617 0.50 14.08 -17.03
C TRP A 617 1.54 14.08 -18.15
N ALA A 618 1.57 15.09 -19.01
CA ALA A 618 2.57 15.19 -20.09
C ALA A 618 3.98 15.66 -19.65
N ALA A 619 4.31 15.80 -18.35
CA ALA A 619 5.58 16.45 -17.96
C ALA A 619 6.22 15.96 -16.64
N LEU A 620 6.61 14.68 -16.56
CA LEU A 620 7.56 14.21 -15.54
C LEU A 620 8.72 13.45 -16.21
N SER A 621 9.69 14.18 -16.77
CA SER A 621 10.98 13.62 -17.17
C SER A 621 11.89 13.53 -15.94
N ILE A 622 12.40 12.33 -15.64
CA ILE A 622 13.42 12.13 -14.60
C ILE A 622 14.79 12.16 -15.27
N SER A 623 15.68 13.05 -14.81
CA SER A 623 17.08 13.07 -15.27
C SER A 623 17.86 11.93 -14.61
N PHE A 624 17.76 10.73 -15.17
CA PHE A 624 18.46 9.52 -14.76
C PHE A 624 19.12 8.86 -15.98
N PRO A 625 20.35 8.33 -15.88
CA PRO A 625 21.20 8.28 -14.68
C PRO A 625 21.88 9.60 -14.33
N PRO A 626 22.21 9.83 -13.03
CA PRO A 626 22.97 11.00 -12.61
C PRO A 626 24.41 10.95 -13.15
N GLY A 627 24.96 12.09 -13.56
CA GLY A 627 26.33 12.20 -14.05
C GLY A 627 27.41 11.86 -13.00
N GLU A 628 28.58 11.44 -13.47
CA GLU A 628 29.72 11.13 -12.62
C GLU A 628 30.36 12.43 -12.07
N PRO A 629 30.62 12.55 -10.76
CA PRO A 629 31.37 13.67 -10.21
C PRO A 629 32.85 13.62 -10.63
N THR A 630 33.33 14.70 -11.22
CA THR A 630 34.73 14.91 -11.65
C THR A 630 35.24 16.25 -11.14
N ASP A 631 36.56 16.45 -11.17
CA ASP A 631 37.18 17.74 -10.80
C ASP A 631 36.65 18.91 -11.65
N ALA A 632 36.27 18.64 -12.91
CA ALA A 632 35.72 19.63 -13.82
C ALA A 632 34.29 20.08 -13.46
N ASN A 633 33.47 19.20 -12.90
CA ASN A 633 32.05 19.48 -12.68
C ASN A 633 31.64 19.68 -11.20
N ILE A 634 32.53 19.42 -10.22
CA ILE A 634 32.19 19.51 -8.79
C ILE A 634 31.75 20.91 -8.36
N LEU A 635 32.30 21.96 -8.99
CA LEU A 635 31.87 23.34 -8.77
C LEU A 635 30.42 23.55 -9.23
N ASN A 636 30.06 23.04 -10.41
CA ASN A 636 28.71 23.10 -10.95
C ASN A 636 27.74 22.25 -10.12
N ILE A 637 28.15 21.04 -9.70
CA ILE A 637 27.37 20.17 -8.80
C ILE A 637 26.98 20.93 -7.54
N CYS A 638 27.91 21.65 -6.91
CA CYS A 638 27.67 22.32 -5.65
C CYS A 638 26.90 23.63 -5.79
N GLN A 639 27.27 24.47 -6.76
CA GLN A 639 26.65 25.78 -6.97
C GLN A 639 25.22 25.64 -7.52
N LEU A 640 24.97 24.65 -8.39
CA LEU A 640 23.67 24.48 -9.04
C LEU A 640 22.70 23.55 -8.27
N SER A 641 23.10 23.06 -7.09
CA SER A 641 22.31 22.10 -6.28
C SER A 641 20.91 22.57 -5.89
N LYS A 642 20.65 23.89 -5.88
CA LYS A 642 19.33 24.47 -5.58
C LYS A 642 18.39 24.49 -6.79
N PHE A 643 18.92 24.31 -8.00
CA PHE A 643 18.18 24.40 -9.27
C PHE A 643 17.90 23.03 -9.89
N ARG A 644 18.35 21.93 -9.26
CA ARG A 644 18.06 20.57 -9.71
C ARG A 644 16.76 20.04 -9.08
N PRO A 645 15.88 19.40 -9.86
CA PRO A 645 14.59 18.93 -9.37
C PRO A 645 14.80 17.88 -8.27
N ARG A 646 14.16 18.10 -7.12
CA ARG A 646 13.91 17.03 -6.14
C ARG A 646 12.54 16.47 -6.40
N TYR A 647 12.42 15.15 -6.42
CA TYR A 647 11.16 14.48 -6.66
C TYR A 647 10.49 14.20 -5.30
N PRO A 648 9.50 15.00 -4.86
CA PRO A 648 8.89 14.84 -3.53
C PRO A 648 8.05 13.56 -3.47
N ALA A 649 8.03 12.89 -2.31
CA ALA A 649 7.31 11.62 -2.11
C ALA A 649 5.85 11.68 -2.57
N ARG A 650 5.16 12.80 -2.29
CA ARG A 650 3.76 13.05 -2.66
C ARG A 650 3.49 13.07 -4.18
N ARG A 651 4.46 13.49 -5.01
CA ARG A 651 4.34 13.41 -6.49
C ARG A 651 4.73 12.03 -7.04
N LEU A 652 5.57 11.29 -6.32
CA LEU A 652 5.99 9.94 -6.69
C LEU A 652 4.92 8.88 -6.40
N GLU A 653 4.07 9.11 -5.40
CA GLU A 653 2.94 8.23 -5.06
C GLU A 653 1.77 8.35 -6.04
N GLN A 654 1.70 9.45 -6.81
CA GLN A 654 0.65 9.70 -7.81
C GLN A 654 1.03 9.23 -9.23
N SER A 655 2.29 8.84 -9.48
CA SER A 655 2.70 8.35 -10.80
C SER A 655 2.29 6.89 -10.97
N SER A 656 1.46 6.59 -11.96
CA SER A 656 1.02 5.25 -12.36
C SER A 656 2.14 4.31 -12.84
N PHE A 657 3.39 4.78 -12.85
CA PHE A 657 4.56 4.13 -13.44
C PHE A 657 5.52 3.61 -12.35
N GLY A 658 5.48 2.31 -12.08
CA GLY A 658 6.25 1.66 -11.02
C GLY A 658 7.78 1.76 -11.14
N TRP A 659 8.32 2.05 -12.33
CA TRP A 659 9.78 2.12 -12.59
C TRP A 659 10.38 3.53 -12.39
N LEU A 660 9.57 4.60 -12.44
CA LEU A 660 10.05 5.98 -12.21
C LEU A 660 10.36 6.23 -10.72
N VAL A 661 9.66 5.53 -9.83
CA VAL A 661 9.80 5.71 -8.37
C VAL A 661 11.21 5.28 -7.87
N PRO A 662 11.76 4.10 -8.25
CA PRO A 662 13.15 3.75 -7.95
C PRO A 662 14.18 4.77 -8.44
N GLN A 663 14.04 5.26 -9.68
CA GLN A 663 14.97 6.22 -10.28
C GLN A 663 14.92 7.58 -9.58
N ALA A 664 13.73 8.12 -9.32
CA ALA A 664 13.55 9.36 -8.56
C ALA A 664 14.18 9.28 -7.15
N ARG A 665 14.00 8.13 -6.48
CA ARG A 665 14.61 7.87 -5.17
C ARG A 665 16.14 7.78 -5.27
N ALA A 666 16.69 7.28 -6.37
CA ALA A 666 18.13 7.25 -6.61
C ALA A 666 18.68 8.66 -6.80
N VAL A 667 18.05 9.48 -7.66
CA VAL A 667 18.46 10.89 -7.88
C VAL A 667 18.40 11.70 -6.58
N ASN A 668 17.32 11.60 -5.81
CA ASN A 668 17.22 12.29 -4.50
C ASN A 668 18.32 11.88 -3.50
N ARG A 669 18.74 10.61 -3.53
CA ARG A 669 19.83 10.09 -2.68
C ARG A 669 21.18 10.65 -3.11
N VAL A 670 21.47 10.67 -4.41
CA VAL A 670 22.68 11.27 -4.97
C VAL A 670 22.75 12.76 -4.61
N GLU A 671 21.67 13.52 -4.79
CA GLU A 671 21.63 14.94 -4.43
C GLU A 671 21.86 15.20 -2.93
N LYS A 672 21.35 14.30 -2.07
CA LYS A 672 21.61 14.37 -0.63
C LYS A 672 23.07 14.07 -0.30
N ALA A 673 23.71 13.15 -1.03
CA ALA A 673 25.13 12.85 -0.88
C ALA A 673 26.00 14.04 -1.33
N PHE A 674 25.74 14.60 -2.51
CA PHE A 674 26.44 15.78 -3.01
C PHE A 674 26.35 16.96 -2.06
N LYS A 675 25.16 17.26 -1.52
CA LYS A 675 24.99 18.36 -0.55
C LYS A 675 25.91 18.23 0.67
N LYS A 676 26.21 17.01 1.12
CA LYS A 676 27.14 16.76 2.24
C LYS A 676 28.59 17.02 1.82
N CYS A 677 28.98 16.56 0.64
CA CYS A 677 30.35 16.69 0.10
C CYS A 677 30.68 18.12 -0.37
N CYS A 678 29.66 18.91 -0.73
CA CYS A 678 29.82 20.29 -1.20
C CYS A 678 30.32 21.29 -0.16
N ARG A 679 30.40 20.91 1.13
CA ARG A 679 31.02 21.77 2.16
C ARG A 679 32.54 21.90 1.97
N ALA A 680 33.19 20.86 1.44
CA ALA A 680 34.63 20.80 1.22
C ALA A 680 35.02 20.74 -0.27
N LYS A 681 34.05 20.79 -1.19
CA LYS A 681 34.25 20.54 -2.64
C LYS A 681 35.00 19.23 -2.92
N ASP A 682 34.76 18.22 -2.07
CA ASP A 682 35.46 16.95 -2.08
C ASP A 682 34.86 16.03 -3.16
N VAL A 683 35.61 15.84 -4.25
CA VAL A 683 35.26 14.99 -5.39
C VAL A 683 35.21 13.52 -4.96
N ALA A 684 36.13 13.06 -4.12
CA ALA A 684 36.17 11.67 -3.66
C ALA A 684 34.94 11.33 -2.80
N CYS A 685 34.52 12.27 -1.94
CA CYS A 685 33.25 12.14 -1.20
C CYS A 685 32.04 12.07 -2.15
N ALA A 686 31.97 12.95 -3.16
CA ALA A 686 30.86 13.00 -4.10
C ALA A 686 30.78 11.71 -4.95
N ARG A 687 31.93 11.25 -5.46
CA ARG A 687 32.07 10.02 -6.24
C ARG A 687 31.63 8.80 -5.43
N LYS A 688 32.11 8.66 -4.19
CA LYS A 688 31.69 7.57 -3.28
C LYS A 688 30.18 7.58 -3.01
N GLY A 689 29.58 8.76 -2.87
CA GLY A 689 28.14 8.92 -2.71
C GLY A 689 27.33 8.51 -3.94
N TRP A 690 27.86 8.81 -5.14
CA TRP A 690 27.30 8.42 -6.42
C TRP A 690 27.37 6.89 -6.63
N GLU A 691 28.54 6.29 -6.45
CA GLU A 691 28.78 4.84 -6.56
C GLU A 691 27.86 4.03 -5.63
N THR A 692 27.82 4.41 -4.34
CA THR A 692 27.00 3.74 -3.33
C THR A 692 25.51 3.77 -3.70
N THR A 693 25.04 4.90 -4.25
CA THR A 693 23.63 5.07 -4.60
C THR A 693 23.23 4.22 -5.80
N LEU A 694 24.09 4.16 -6.84
CA LEU A 694 23.82 3.38 -8.04
C LEU A 694 23.90 1.86 -7.77
N MET A 695 24.84 1.41 -6.94
CA MET A 695 24.89 0.01 -6.51
C MET A 695 23.64 -0.38 -5.71
N GLN A 696 23.18 0.51 -4.82
CA GLN A 696 21.93 0.29 -4.08
C GLN A 696 20.71 0.29 -5.00
N TYR A 697 20.69 1.13 -6.03
CA TYR A 697 19.64 1.15 -7.05
C TYR A 697 19.58 -0.19 -7.80
N CYS A 698 20.71 -0.71 -8.29
CA CYS A 698 20.72 -2.01 -8.98
C CYS A 698 20.29 -3.17 -8.07
N LYS A 699 20.71 -3.17 -6.79
CA LYS A 699 20.22 -4.16 -5.81
C LYS A 699 18.71 -4.11 -5.62
N GLN A 700 18.12 -2.91 -5.66
CA GLN A 700 16.67 -2.71 -5.57
C GLN A 700 15.96 -3.15 -6.86
N GLU A 701 16.50 -2.84 -8.03
CA GLU A 701 15.97 -3.27 -9.33
C GLU A 701 15.91 -4.80 -9.46
N PHE A 702 16.96 -5.52 -9.04
CA PHE A 702 16.96 -6.99 -9.02
C PHE A 702 16.03 -7.61 -7.98
N SER A 703 15.60 -6.84 -6.98
CA SER A 703 14.67 -7.30 -5.94
C SER A 703 13.19 -7.17 -6.34
N VAL A 704 12.89 -6.47 -7.43
CA VAL A 704 11.54 -6.26 -7.97
C VAL A 704 11.36 -7.14 -9.21
N LYS A 705 10.17 -7.72 -9.41
CA LYS A 705 9.85 -8.59 -10.57
C LYS A 705 9.66 -7.83 -11.90
N THR A 706 10.42 -6.75 -12.11
CA THR A 706 10.45 -5.93 -13.34
C THR A 706 11.77 -6.16 -14.10
N ARG A 707 11.82 -5.83 -15.39
CA ARG A 707 13.10 -5.88 -16.14
C ARG A 707 14.07 -4.85 -15.53
N PRO A 708 15.26 -5.25 -15.05
CA PRO A 708 16.21 -4.32 -14.44
C PRO A 708 16.78 -3.36 -15.49
N HIS A 709 17.12 -2.14 -15.06
CA HIS A 709 17.82 -1.14 -15.88
C HIS A 709 19.02 -1.75 -16.62
N MET A 710 19.24 -1.35 -17.88
CA MET A 710 20.26 -1.98 -18.73
C MET A 710 21.67 -1.96 -18.12
N CYS A 711 22.11 -0.83 -17.54
CA CYS A 711 23.39 -0.76 -16.84
C CYS A 711 23.52 -1.63 -15.59
N CYS A 712 22.41 -2.10 -15.00
CA CYS A 712 22.47 -3.04 -13.87
C CYS A 712 22.80 -4.47 -14.32
N LYS A 713 22.64 -4.79 -15.62
CA LYS A 713 22.90 -6.13 -16.18
C LYS A 713 24.38 -6.43 -16.37
N GLU A 714 25.25 -5.41 -16.32
CA GLU A 714 26.70 -5.60 -16.43
C GLU A 714 27.22 -6.51 -15.30
N LYS A 715 28.21 -7.35 -15.59
CA LYS A 715 28.69 -8.37 -14.66
C LYS A 715 29.58 -7.79 -13.56
N HIS A 716 30.48 -6.88 -13.91
CA HIS A 716 31.42 -6.28 -12.96
C HIS A 716 30.94 -4.90 -12.46
N PRO A 717 31.22 -4.53 -11.20
CA PRO A 717 30.83 -3.22 -10.65
C PRO A 717 31.39 -2.02 -11.41
N GLU A 718 32.62 -2.12 -11.91
CA GLU A 718 33.29 -1.08 -12.73
C GLU A 718 32.51 -0.83 -14.03
N ASP A 719 32.16 -1.90 -14.77
CA ASP A 719 31.38 -1.83 -16.01
C ASP A 719 29.98 -1.23 -15.80
N ARG A 720 29.34 -1.56 -14.67
CA ARG A 720 28.03 -0.97 -14.28
C ARG A 720 28.12 0.53 -14.12
N LEU A 721 29.14 1.00 -13.40
CA LEU A 721 29.35 2.43 -13.15
C LEU A 721 29.74 3.14 -14.44
N GLY A 722 30.59 2.53 -15.27
CA GLY A 722 30.94 3.03 -16.60
C GLY A 722 29.72 3.21 -17.50
N CYS A 723 28.80 2.23 -17.52
CA CYS A 723 27.53 2.34 -18.26
C CYS A 723 26.65 3.48 -17.73
N PHE A 724 26.56 3.66 -16.41
CA PHE A 724 25.77 4.77 -15.85
C PHE A 724 26.38 6.14 -16.16
N ALA A 725 27.71 6.24 -16.16
CA ALA A 725 28.40 7.47 -16.52
C ALA A 725 28.20 7.81 -18.01
N SER A 726 28.29 6.82 -18.91
CA SER A 726 28.14 7.04 -20.36
C SER A 726 26.71 7.34 -20.79
N GLN A 727 25.71 6.84 -20.05
CA GLN A 727 24.29 7.09 -20.33
C GLN A 727 23.72 8.30 -19.60
N ALA A 728 24.52 9.01 -18.79
CA ALA A 728 24.07 10.19 -18.09
C ALA A 728 23.67 11.29 -19.10
N PRO A 729 22.43 11.82 -19.06
CA PRO A 729 21.97 12.83 -20.02
C PRO A 729 22.81 14.12 -20.03
N TYR A 730 23.51 14.40 -18.92
CA TYR A 730 24.37 15.56 -18.73
C TYR A 730 25.65 15.15 -17.98
N PRO A 731 26.67 14.62 -18.66
CA PRO A 731 27.88 14.14 -18.00
C PRO A 731 28.67 15.25 -17.25
N GLY A 732 28.48 16.53 -17.61
CA GLY A 732 29.20 17.68 -17.03
C GLY A 732 28.41 18.61 -16.08
N TYR A 733 27.12 18.35 -15.81
CA TYR A 733 26.25 19.29 -15.06
C TYR A 733 26.16 20.70 -15.68
N ASP A 734 26.21 20.82 -17.00
CA ASP A 734 26.29 22.10 -17.71
C ASP A 734 24.90 22.73 -17.98
N LYS A 735 24.54 23.79 -17.25
CA LYS A 735 23.49 24.74 -17.66
C LYS A 735 24.06 26.15 -17.64
N LYS A 736 24.13 26.83 -18.80
CA LYS A 736 24.47 28.26 -18.91
C LYS A 736 23.29 29.13 -18.45
N ILE A 737 23.55 30.16 -17.66
CA ILE A 737 22.56 31.20 -17.26
C ILE A 737 22.69 32.36 -18.26
N THR A 738 21.61 32.76 -18.94
CA THR A 738 21.55 33.90 -19.87
C THR A 738 20.89 35.12 -19.20
N SER A 739 21.27 36.35 -19.56
CA SER A 739 20.62 37.59 -19.04
C SER A 739 19.67 38.18 -20.08
N VAL A 740 18.52 38.67 -19.63
CA VAL A 740 17.44 39.18 -20.47
C VAL A 740 17.07 40.61 -20.07
N ASP A 741 16.74 41.44 -21.06
CA ASP A 741 16.31 42.84 -20.87
C ASP A 741 14.78 42.94 -20.81
N LEU A 742 14.22 43.17 -19.61
CA LEU A 742 12.79 43.36 -19.36
C LEU A 742 12.34 44.83 -19.51
N ALA A 743 13.24 45.77 -19.81
CA ALA A 743 12.88 47.15 -20.11
C ALA A 743 12.08 47.23 -21.41
N HIS A 744 12.43 46.40 -22.40
CA HIS A 744 11.77 46.35 -23.70
C HIS A 744 11.14 44.98 -23.95
N LEU A 745 9.85 44.86 -23.62
CA LEU A 745 9.07 43.64 -23.87
C LEU A 745 8.77 43.50 -25.37
N THR A 746 9.66 42.80 -26.08
CA THR A 746 9.49 42.46 -27.51
C THR A 746 8.65 41.18 -27.67
N PRO A 747 8.03 40.95 -28.84
CA PRO A 747 7.27 39.73 -29.10
C PRO A 747 8.08 38.44 -28.85
N ALA A 748 9.33 38.39 -29.31
CA ALA A 748 10.21 37.24 -29.13
C ALA A 748 10.54 36.97 -27.64
N LEU A 749 10.69 38.03 -26.85
CA LEU A 749 10.88 37.91 -25.41
C LEU A 749 9.60 37.41 -24.69
N LEU A 750 8.43 37.88 -25.12
CA LEU A 750 7.17 37.42 -24.55
C LEU A 750 6.90 35.95 -24.88
N ASP A 751 7.28 35.48 -26.07
CA ASP A 751 7.19 34.06 -26.43
C ASP A 751 8.07 33.19 -25.51
N ALA A 752 9.27 33.68 -25.15
CA ALA A 752 10.13 33.01 -24.18
C ALA A 752 9.53 33.04 -22.76
N LEU A 753 8.97 34.18 -22.32
CA LEU A 753 8.39 34.36 -20.98
C LEU A 753 7.10 33.55 -20.77
N CYS A 754 6.31 33.33 -21.83
CA CYS A 754 5.08 32.56 -21.80
C CYS A 754 5.30 31.02 -21.83
N GLY A 755 6.56 30.56 -21.90
CA GLY A 755 6.95 29.15 -21.78
C GLY A 755 7.33 28.73 -20.34
N PRO A 756 7.80 27.48 -20.12
CA PRO A 756 8.26 27.01 -18.80
C PRO A 756 9.58 27.67 -18.42
N VAL A 757 9.50 28.71 -17.59
CA VAL A 757 10.62 29.59 -17.25
C VAL A 757 10.94 29.56 -15.75
N THR A 758 12.22 29.68 -15.42
CA THR A 758 12.67 29.98 -14.05
C THR A 758 13.53 31.25 -14.01
N LEU A 759 13.11 32.23 -13.20
CA LEU A 759 13.72 33.56 -13.07
C LEU A 759 14.50 33.68 -11.76
N PRO A 760 15.84 33.56 -11.76
CA PRO A 760 16.66 33.74 -10.58
C PRO A 760 16.95 35.22 -10.27
N SER A 761 15.94 36.03 -9.89
CA SER A 761 16.20 37.39 -9.40
C SER A 761 16.38 37.43 -7.87
N LYS A 762 17.34 38.23 -7.38
CA LYS A 762 17.49 38.54 -5.95
C LYS A 762 16.42 39.51 -5.44
N GLN A 763 15.71 40.21 -6.32
CA GLN A 763 14.63 41.13 -5.99
C GLN A 763 13.29 40.38 -6.08
N LYS A 764 12.56 40.32 -4.95
CA LYS A 764 11.33 39.53 -4.81
C LYS A 764 10.23 39.95 -5.79
N ASP A 765 10.21 41.21 -6.17
CA ASP A 765 9.09 41.78 -6.95
C ASP A 765 9.27 41.63 -8.47
N ILE A 766 10.46 41.24 -8.96
CA ILE A 766 10.70 40.96 -10.39
C ILE A 766 9.98 39.66 -10.84
N PRO A 767 10.07 38.53 -10.11
CA PRO A 767 9.24 37.36 -10.40
C PRO A 767 7.73 37.65 -10.38
N THR A 768 7.28 38.50 -9.44
CA THR A 768 5.87 38.93 -9.35
C THR A 768 5.46 39.77 -10.56
N LEU A 769 6.31 40.70 -11.01
CA LEU A 769 6.09 41.49 -12.22
C LEU A 769 5.92 40.57 -13.44
N VAL A 770 6.79 39.57 -13.60
CA VAL A 770 6.69 38.63 -14.72
C VAL A 770 5.43 37.80 -14.62
N GLN A 771 5.07 37.28 -13.43
CA GLN A 771 3.83 36.53 -13.23
C GLN A 771 2.60 37.37 -13.62
N ASN A 772 2.54 38.63 -13.16
CA ASN A 772 1.46 39.56 -13.47
C ASN A 772 1.38 39.91 -14.96
N ILE A 773 2.48 39.83 -15.71
CA ILE A 773 2.46 39.98 -17.17
C ILE A 773 2.00 38.67 -17.83
N THR A 774 2.53 37.53 -17.39
CA THR A 774 2.31 36.25 -18.07
C THR A 774 0.89 35.71 -17.89
N GLU A 775 0.29 35.85 -16.70
CA GLU A 775 -1.05 35.32 -16.43
C GLU A 775 -2.15 35.97 -17.29
N PRO A 776 -2.24 37.31 -17.38
CA PRO A 776 -3.28 37.97 -18.20
C PRO A 776 -2.89 38.16 -19.67
N CYS A 777 -1.60 38.34 -20.00
CA CYS A 777 -1.21 38.74 -21.37
C CYS A 777 -0.80 37.56 -22.27
N CYS A 778 -0.28 36.44 -21.75
CA CYS A 778 0.12 35.29 -22.58
C CYS A 778 -1.01 34.63 -23.41
N PRO A 779 -2.28 34.63 -22.95
CA PRO A 779 -3.39 34.12 -23.76
C PRO A 779 -3.73 34.96 -25.00
N LEU A 780 -3.36 36.26 -25.01
CA LEU A 780 -3.60 37.16 -26.15
C LEU A 780 -2.62 36.86 -27.30
N GLN A 781 -2.94 37.25 -28.53
CA GLN A 781 -2.07 37.03 -29.70
C GLN A 781 -1.68 38.35 -30.38
N GLY A 782 -0.50 38.37 -31.03
CA GLY A 782 -0.03 39.51 -31.83
C GLY A 782 0.23 40.79 -31.04
N GLU A 783 -0.09 41.95 -31.64
CA GLU A 783 0.21 43.28 -31.10
C GLU A 783 -0.49 43.55 -29.75
N GLN A 784 -1.67 42.96 -29.54
CA GLN A 784 -2.44 43.05 -28.29
C GLN A 784 -1.69 42.43 -27.10
N ARG A 785 -0.92 41.35 -27.31
CA ARG A 785 -0.09 40.71 -26.27
C ARG A 785 1.00 41.67 -25.78
N THR A 786 1.64 42.36 -26.72
CA THR A 786 2.74 43.30 -26.42
C THR A 786 2.22 44.55 -25.73
N GLN A 787 1.07 45.08 -26.18
CA GLN A 787 0.42 46.22 -25.55
C GLN A 787 -0.03 45.91 -24.12
N CYS A 788 -0.69 44.77 -23.89
CA CYS A 788 -1.07 44.30 -22.55
C CYS A 788 0.13 44.19 -21.61
N ALA A 789 1.24 43.63 -22.09
CA ALA A 789 2.45 43.44 -21.30
C ALA A 789 3.10 44.78 -20.91
N GLN A 790 3.15 45.75 -21.83
CA GLN A 790 3.68 47.09 -21.57
C GLN A 790 2.80 47.89 -20.61
N GLU A 791 1.48 47.83 -20.76
CA GLU A 791 0.52 48.49 -19.87
C GLU A 791 0.58 47.90 -18.45
N THR A 792 0.65 46.58 -18.35
CA THR A 792 0.77 45.86 -17.06
C THR A 792 2.09 46.19 -16.36
N LYS A 793 3.21 46.26 -17.10
CA LYS A 793 4.51 46.73 -16.58
C LYS A 793 4.42 48.15 -16.01
N SER A 794 3.79 49.06 -16.75
CA SER A 794 3.63 50.46 -16.34
C SER A 794 2.76 50.61 -15.09
N GLN A 795 1.64 49.90 -15.03
CA GLN A 795 0.76 49.89 -13.86
C GLN A 795 1.45 49.31 -12.63
N PHE A 796 2.21 48.23 -12.79
CA PHE A 796 2.98 47.62 -11.70
C PHE A 796 4.01 48.58 -11.10
N ILE A 797 4.80 49.26 -11.93
CA ILE A 797 5.80 50.25 -11.45
C ILE A 797 5.12 51.40 -10.71
N THR A 798 3.97 51.86 -11.19
CA THR A 798 3.19 52.93 -10.54
C THR A 798 2.68 52.50 -9.17
N ASN A 799 2.14 51.28 -9.07
CA ASN A 799 1.63 50.70 -7.83
C ASN A 799 2.73 50.38 -6.81
N LEU A 800 3.91 50.00 -7.29
CA LEU A 800 5.06 49.71 -6.44
C LEU A 800 5.56 50.97 -5.71
N CYS A 801 5.48 52.13 -6.35
CA CYS A 801 5.88 53.40 -5.74
C CYS A 801 4.74 54.09 -4.95
N SER A 802 3.48 53.73 -5.16
CA SER A 802 2.32 54.31 -4.46
C SER A 802 1.92 53.55 -3.19
N SER A 803 2.15 52.23 -3.14
CA SER A 803 1.89 51.41 -1.95
C SER A 803 3.03 51.55 -0.92
N GLN A 804 2.66 51.67 0.36
CA GLN A 804 3.54 52.11 1.46
C GLN A 804 4.88 51.33 1.59
N LYS A 805 5.99 52.01 1.23
CA LYS A 805 7.41 51.99 1.68
C LYS A 805 8.12 50.73 2.24
N ASN A 806 7.52 49.55 2.41
CA ASN A 806 8.18 48.44 3.14
C ASN A 806 8.41 47.13 2.35
N THR A 807 8.02 47.03 1.09
CA THR A 807 8.26 45.81 0.28
C THR A 807 9.50 45.93 -0.61
N TRP A 808 9.71 47.08 -1.26
CA TRP A 808 10.81 47.29 -2.20
C TRP A 808 11.91 48.21 -1.64
N LYS A 809 13.16 47.73 -1.61
CA LYS A 809 14.33 48.58 -1.35
C LYS A 809 14.77 49.23 -2.66
N ASP A 810 14.60 50.55 -2.78
CA ASP A 810 15.01 51.35 -3.94
C ASP A 810 16.31 52.15 -3.69
N PRO A 811 17.49 51.51 -3.73
CA PRO A 811 18.76 52.19 -3.52
C PRO A 811 19.06 53.26 -4.59
N LYS A 812 18.45 53.18 -5.77
CA LYS A 812 18.62 54.14 -6.87
C LYS A 812 17.62 55.30 -6.84
N LYS A 813 16.69 55.31 -5.88
CA LYS A 813 15.66 56.35 -5.70
C LYS A 813 14.81 56.61 -6.95
N CYS A 814 14.54 55.58 -7.76
CA CYS A 814 13.65 55.69 -8.92
C CYS A 814 12.21 56.09 -8.54
N CYS A 815 11.68 55.64 -7.39
CA CYS A 815 10.34 56.07 -6.93
C CYS A 815 10.27 57.54 -6.50
N ALA A 816 11.41 58.22 -6.31
CA ALA A 816 11.45 59.64 -5.95
C ALA A 816 11.34 60.58 -7.17
N GLN A 817 11.29 60.05 -8.39
CA GLN A 817 11.13 60.85 -9.61
C GLN A 817 9.70 61.42 -9.71
N GLU A 818 9.60 62.72 -10.01
CA GLU A 818 8.34 63.47 -9.97
C GLU A 818 7.41 63.16 -11.16
N SER A 819 7.95 62.88 -12.34
CA SER A 819 7.15 62.54 -13.53
C SER A 819 7.10 61.03 -13.78
N GLY A 820 5.92 60.54 -14.18
CA GLY A 820 5.71 59.13 -14.53
C GLY A 820 6.72 58.60 -15.56
N PRO A 821 6.93 59.27 -16.70
CA PRO A 821 7.88 58.81 -17.71
C PRO A 821 9.34 58.71 -17.21
N ALA A 822 9.80 59.68 -16.40
CA ALA A 822 11.15 59.63 -15.83
C ALA A 822 11.31 58.50 -14.80
N ARG A 823 10.24 58.20 -14.06
CA ARG A 823 10.18 57.07 -13.12
C ARG A 823 10.31 55.74 -13.84
N HIS A 824 9.54 55.52 -14.91
CA HIS A 824 9.62 54.27 -15.70
C HIS A 824 11.00 54.10 -16.32
N HIS A 825 11.56 55.16 -16.90
CA HIS A 825 12.89 55.12 -17.50
C HIS A 825 13.99 54.77 -16.49
N CYS A 826 13.90 55.29 -15.25
CA CYS A 826 14.83 54.94 -14.18
C CYS A 826 14.77 53.44 -13.82
N PHE A 827 13.57 52.85 -13.75
CA PHE A 827 13.38 51.43 -13.46
C PHE A 827 13.90 50.54 -14.60
N ASP A 828 13.59 50.92 -15.84
CA ASP A 828 14.03 50.24 -17.05
C ASP A 828 15.57 50.13 -17.07
N LEU A 829 16.29 51.23 -16.84
CA LEU A 829 17.76 51.25 -16.87
C LEU A 829 18.43 50.54 -15.69
N ASN A 830 17.92 50.70 -14.46
CA ASN A 830 18.64 50.28 -13.25
C ASN A 830 18.23 48.91 -12.71
N TYR A 831 17.04 48.42 -13.06
CA TYR A 831 16.49 47.20 -12.46
C TYR A 831 16.01 46.18 -13.49
N LEU A 832 15.62 46.59 -14.71
CA LEU A 832 15.03 45.70 -15.71
C LEU A 832 15.94 45.41 -16.91
N SER A 833 16.97 46.22 -17.16
CA SER A 833 17.87 46.11 -18.32
C SER A 833 18.74 44.84 -18.40
N SER A 834 18.94 44.12 -17.29
CA SER A 834 19.82 42.93 -17.24
C SER A 834 19.43 41.96 -16.13
N VAL A 835 18.30 41.27 -16.30
CA VAL A 835 17.77 40.31 -15.33
C VAL A 835 18.27 38.88 -15.69
N PRO A 836 18.93 38.16 -14.76
CA PRO A 836 19.38 36.79 -15.03
C PRO A 836 18.19 35.83 -15.21
N PHE A 837 18.30 34.97 -16.21
CA PHE A 837 17.27 34.09 -16.72
C PHE A 837 17.82 32.66 -16.91
N ALA A 838 16.99 31.64 -16.66
CA ALA A 838 17.33 30.26 -17.03
C ALA A 838 16.25 29.71 -17.95
N THR A 839 16.50 29.73 -19.26
CA THR A 839 15.72 29.01 -20.27
C THR A 839 16.08 27.52 -20.20
N VAL A 840 15.08 26.66 -20.30
CA VAL A 840 15.32 25.25 -20.66
C VAL A 840 15.37 25.20 -22.19
N GLU A 841 16.51 25.51 -22.77
CA GLU A 841 16.66 25.45 -24.24
C GLU A 841 17.10 24.05 -24.69
N GLN A 842 16.38 23.48 -25.66
CA GLN A 842 16.90 22.41 -26.50
C GLN A 842 17.99 23.01 -27.39
N ILE A 843 19.24 22.60 -27.19
CA ILE A 843 20.36 23.03 -28.02
C ILE A 843 20.34 22.18 -29.31
N ALA A 844 20.09 22.82 -30.45
CA ALA A 844 20.47 22.28 -31.75
C ALA A 844 22.01 22.18 -31.84
N PRO A 845 22.58 21.17 -32.51
CA PRO A 845 24.03 20.98 -32.53
C PRO A 845 24.73 22.14 -33.25
N SER A 846 25.64 22.81 -32.54
CA SER A 846 26.56 23.78 -33.12
C SER A 846 27.57 23.07 -34.02
N ALA A 847 27.63 23.48 -35.29
CA ALA A 847 28.73 23.16 -36.18
C ALA A 847 30.06 23.71 -35.61
N GLU A 848 31.09 22.86 -35.59
CA GLU A 848 32.48 23.27 -35.36
C GLU A 848 33.06 23.94 -36.63
N PRO A 849 34.10 24.77 -36.49
CA PRO A 849 34.66 25.53 -37.59
C PRO A 849 35.64 24.70 -38.41
N THR A 850 35.51 24.77 -39.74
CA THR A 850 36.61 24.48 -40.66
C THR A 850 36.97 25.76 -41.42
N VAL A 851 38.20 26.22 -41.14
CA VAL A 851 39.02 27.30 -41.77
C VAL A 851 38.53 28.73 -41.60
#